data_AF-A0A672ZKJ5-F1
#
_entry.id   AF-A0A672ZKJ5-F1
#
_cell.length_a   1.000
_cell.length_b   1.000
_cell.length_c   1.000
_cell.angle_alpha   90.00
_cell.angle_beta   90.00
_cell.angle_gamma   90.00
#
_symmetry.space_group_name_H-M   'P 1'
#
loop_
_entity.id
_entity.type
_entity.pdbx_description
1 polymer ?
#
loop_
_entity_poly.entity_id
_entity_poly.type
_entity_poly.pdbx_seq_one_letter_code
_entity_poly.pdbx_strand_id
1 'polypeptide(L)'
;MQFLGRILDSVASTLLANPYRVKDVAASEYGGHIPVRVEGRMSLYKNKGSDCWDCVLVCPETPTVSLRLFQVSSEEDAMNWFPHYALKLRPFYETLPLKAETTQPIVDCIRNYPDWSTAHIAVDRGLRECLKHNHINARNASGQTPLHLACERGDATCVKELLEESQARTDIKDRNGETPMHCAAKQDSSVIIQVLCSRMCPGVNELSDIGETPLHVACRLGRVETVKALLGGGAKCDVIGCNGYPIHTAMKYSERGCVEEILNADFNQLQAVDAIYGGTPLHWSKTAELCHFLLDKGCPVNYLSKTGESALHILTKKGRFEAAMVLLINGANANLQGQDGNTALHLAMKKDSMDLIKALIVFGADVEIHNDLGETPGLIASICCMKIAGLSTVLSSSACPHHGGSSLSRGAQTALSPATSMDRLLCLDGGGIKGLVLIQMLIALEREAGRPTRELFDWVAGTSTGGILALAIIHGKSMEYLRCLYFRMKEQVFKGSRPYESAPLEDFLKKEFGENTRMTDVKHPRVMVTSVLADRHPGELHIFRNYDPPSAQREPPYATTATFKPLTSPQDQLVWRAARSSGAAPTYFRPMGRFLDGGLLANNPTLDALSEIHQYNKSLKEEGRGEKVKKLGIVVSLGTGKLPQVMVSSVDVFRPSNPLELAKSFVGAKELGKMLVDCCTDSDGCAVDRSRAWCEMIDTVYHRLSPQLSQEVMLDEVSDAVLVDMLWETQMYLYEKRDVLQSLAKELL
;
A
#
# COMPACT_ATOMS: atom_id res chain seq x y z
N MET A 1 -52.14 -24.36 44.56
CA MET A 1 -51.13 -23.49 43.90
C MET A 1 -51.76 -22.45 42.96
N GLN A 2 -52.83 -21.76 43.35
CA GLN A 2 -53.44 -20.67 42.55
C GLN A 2 -53.69 -19.38 43.36
N PHE A 3 -53.45 -19.39 44.67
CA PHE A 3 -53.65 -18.23 45.54
C PHE A 3 -52.38 -17.40 45.74
N LEU A 4 -51.19 -18.03 45.65
CA LEU A 4 -49.90 -17.35 45.72
C LEU A 4 -49.52 -16.62 44.41
N GLY A 5 -50.07 -17.04 43.26
CA GLY A 5 -49.82 -16.38 41.97
C GLY A 5 -50.45 -14.99 41.85
N ARG A 6 -51.68 -14.80 42.39
CA ARG A 6 -52.38 -13.50 42.32
C ARG A 6 -51.83 -12.43 43.28
N ILE A 7 -51.20 -12.84 44.38
CA ILE A 7 -50.59 -11.91 45.34
C ILE A 7 -49.19 -11.50 44.87
N LEU A 8 -48.44 -12.40 44.22
CA LEU A 8 -47.16 -12.05 43.60
C LEU A 8 -47.34 -11.16 42.35
N ASP A 9 -48.39 -11.35 41.54
CA ASP A 9 -48.67 -10.47 40.39
C ASP A 9 -49.20 -9.07 40.79
N SER A 10 -49.93 -8.93 41.90
CA SER A 10 -50.42 -7.62 42.36
C SER A 10 -49.37 -6.81 43.14
N VAL A 11 -48.46 -7.49 43.84
CA VAL A 11 -47.37 -6.85 44.61
C VAL A 11 -46.15 -6.57 43.72
N ALA A 12 -45.89 -7.39 42.69
CA ALA A 12 -44.87 -7.08 41.69
C ALA A 12 -45.26 -5.91 40.76
N SER A 13 -46.55 -5.72 40.47
CA SER A 13 -47.03 -4.64 39.59
C SER A 13 -47.02 -3.25 40.24
N THR A 14 -46.95 -3.15 41.57
CA THR A 14 -46.91 -1.89 42.30
C THR A 14 -45.50 -1.46 42.72
N LEU A 15 -44.58 -2.41 42.96
CA LEU A 15 -43.17 -2.13 43.30
C LEU A 15 -42.26 -1.91 42.09
N LEU A 16 -42.69 -2.30 40.88
CA LEU A 16 -41.95 -2.13 39.61
C LEU A 16 -42.61 -1.16 38.62
N ALA A 17 -43.70 -0.49 39.01
CA ALA A 17 -44.35 0.49 38.14
C ALA A 17 -43.50 1.77 38.08
N ASN A 18 -42.97 2.09 36.90
CA ASN A 18 -42.31 3.38 36.65
C ASN A 18 -43.28 4.53 37.02
N PRO A 19 -42.97 5.35 38.04
CA PRO A 19 -43.85 6.42 38.51
C PRO A 19 -44.06 7.53 37.48
N TYR A 20 -43.25 7.55 36.41
CA TYR A 20 -43.34 8.52 35.31
C TYR A 20 -43.93 7.91 34.03
N ARG A 21 -44.65 6.79 34.15
CA ARG A 21 -45.33 6.18 33.01
C ARG A 21 -46.61 6.95 32.68
N VAL A 22 -46.70 7.45 31.45
CA VAL A 22 -47.88 8.09 30.89
C VAL A 22 -48.98 7.06 30.69
N LYS A 23 -50.19 7.34 31.21
CA LYS A 23 -51.36 6.46 31.08
C LYS A 23 -52.60 7.26 30.69
N ASP A 24 -53.44 6.66 29.86
CA ASP A 24 -54.79 7.15 29.61
C ASP A 24 -55.64 6.90 30.86
N VAL A 25 -56.27 7.95 31.38
CA VAL A 25 -57.13 7.92 32.56
C VAL A 25 -58.47 8.59 32.25
N ALA A 26 -59.56 8.10 32.84
CA ALA A 26 -60.88 8.68 32.62
C ALA A 26 -60.96 10.05 33.31
N ALA A 27 -61.44 11.08 32.60
CA ALA A 27 -61.56 12.42 33.16
C ALA A 27 -62.48 12.47 34.41
N SER A 28 -63.42 11.52 34.52
CA SER A 28 -64.30 11.33 35.68
C SER A 28 -63.58 10.88 36.95
N GLU A 29 -62.40 10.25 36.85
CA GLU A 29 -61.57 9.82 38.00
C GLU A 29 -61.13 11.03 38.84
N TYR A 30 -61.04 12.21 38.22
CA TYR A 30 -60.60 13.46 38.85
C TYR A 30 -61.71 14.50 39.03
N GLY A 31 -62.93 14.23 38.56
CA GLY A 31 -64.04 15.20 38.53
C GLY A 31 -64.54 15.68 39.90
N GLY A 32 -64.16 15.02 41.00
CA GLY A 32 -64.45 15.41 42.39
C GLY A 32 -63.24 15.90 43.20
N HIS A 33 -62.04 15.93 42.61
CA HIS A 33 -60.81 16.32 43.28
C HIS A 33 -60.48 17.80 43.01
N ILE A 34 -60.10 18.56 44.04
CA ILE A 34 -59.64 19.94 43.88
C ILE A 34 -58.16 19.91 43.47
N PRO A 35 -57.78 20.47 42.31
CA PRO A 35 -56.39 20.53 41.90
C PRO A 35 -55.59 21.46 42.81
N VAL A 36 -54.38 21.04 43.17
CA VAL A 36 -53.44 21.82 43.99
C VAL A 36 -52.83 22.96 43.18
N ARG A 37 -52.60 22.71 41.88
CA ARG A 37 -52.08 23.70 40.93
C ARG A 37 -52.65 23.41 39.54
N VAL A 38 -52.94 24.47 38.79
CA VAL A 38 -53.43 24.38 37.40
C VAL A 38 -52.63 25.35 36.54
N GLU A 39 -52.05 24.85 35.46
CA GLU A 39 -51.34 25.65 34.46
C GLU A 39 -51.75 25.21 33.05
N GLY A 40 -52.47 26.09 32.34
CA GLY A 40 -53.02 25.76 31.03
C GLY A 40 -53.97 24.56 31.10
N ARG A 41 -53.66 23.50 30.34
CA ARG A 41 -54.44 22.25 30.31
C ARG A 41 -53.93 21.17 31.28
N MET A 42 -52.97 21.51 32.13
CA MET A 42 -52.35 20.59 33.09
C MET A 42 -52.79 20.90 34.52
N SER A 43 -53.15 19.86 35.26
CA SER A 43 -53.59 19.93 36.66
C SER A 43 -52.77 18.98 37.52
N LEU A 44 -52.33 19.45 38.69
CA LEU A 44 -51.67 18.64 39.71
C LEU A 44 -52.66 18.31 40.81
N TYR A 45 -52.87 17.02 41.09
CA TYR A 45 -53.77 16.54 42.14
C TYR A 45 -52.99 15.83 43.25
N LYS A 46 -53.39 16.04 44.51
CA LYS A 46 -52.93 15.23 45.65
C LYS A 46 -53.99 14.16 45.94
N ASN A 47 -53.63 12.90 45.73
CA ASN A 47 -54.52 11.78 46.02
C ASN A 47 -54.44 11.43 47.51
N LYS A 48 -55.49 11.75 48.27
CA LYS A 48 -55.55 11.49 49.72
C LYS A 48 -55.63 10.01 50.08
N GLY A 49 -56.00 9.13 49.15
CA GLY A 49 -56.17 7.70 49.41
C GLY A 49 -54.90 6.86 49.26
N SER A 50 -53.97 7.28 48.41
CA SER A 50 -52.72 6.56 48.08
C SER A 50 -51.45 7.36 48.40
N ASP A 51 -51.59 8.52 49.04
CA ASP A 51 -50.52 9.48 49.38
C ASP A 51 -49.54 9.72 48.21
N CYS A 52 -50.11 9.99 47.03
CA CYS A 52 -49.36 10.26 45.81
C CYS A 52 -49.87 11.50 45.09
N TRP A 53 -49.02 12.04 44.23
CA TRP A 53 -49.26 13.23 43.42
C TRP A 53 -49.38 12.84 41.96
N ASP A 54 -50.54 13.13 41.38
CA ASP A 54 -50.86 12.84 39.98
C ASP A 54 -50.83 14.12 39.15
N CYS A 55 -50.01 14.15 38.11
CA CYS A 55 -50.04 15.21 37.10
C CYS A 55 -50.86 14.76 35.89
N VAL A 56 -51.92 15.51 35.57
CA VAL A 56 -52.89 15.13 34.55
C VAL A 56 -52.98 16.22 33.49
N LEU A 57 -52.86 15.84 32.21
CA LEU A 57 -53.06 16.69 31.05
C LEU A 57 -54.42 16.38 30.41
N VAL A 58 -55.25 17.40 30.21
CA VAL A 58 -56.55 17.29 29.55
C VAL A 58 -56.39 17.53 28.05
N CYS A 59 -56.62 16.49 27.23
CA CYS A 59 -56.55 16.59 25.78
C CYS A 59 -57.87 17.14 25.19
N PRO A 60 -57.84 18.13 24.31
CA PRO A 60 -59.05 18.75 23.75
C PRO A 60 -59.77 17.84 22.74
N GLU A 61 -59.08 16.91 22.06
CA GLU A 61 -59.70 16.04 21.06
C GLU A 61 -60.57 14.93 21.69
N THR A 62 -60.29 14.56 22.94
CA THR A 62 -61.01 13.53 23.70
C THR A 62 -61.30 14.01 25.12
N PRO A 63 -62.34 14.82 25.36
CA PRO A 63 -62.61 15.39 26.69
C PRO A 63 -62.97 14.35 27.77
N THR A 64 -63.21 13.10 27.37
CA THR A 64 -63.50 11.97 28.27
C THR A 64 -62.24 11.24 28.76
N VAL A 65 -61.09 11.43 28.10
CA VAL A 65 -59.83 10.75 28.39
C VAL A 65 -58.72 11.78 28.59
N SER A 66 -58.10 11.75 29.77
CA SER A 66 -56.96 12.59 30.12
C SER A 66 -55.69 11.75 30.20
N LEU A 67 -54.51 12.38 30.07
CA LEU A 67 -53.22 11.73 30.19
C LEU A 67 -52.63 11.97 31.58
N ARG A 68 -52.46 10.92 32.38
CA ARG A 68 -51.66 10.99 33.61
C ARG A 68 -50.18 10.93 33.22
N LEU A 69 -49.44 12.02 33.43
CA LEU A 69 -48.03 12.16 33.02
C LEU A 69 -47.05 11.56 34.03
N PHE A 70 -47.37 11.66 35.32
CA PHE A 70 -46.64 11.00 36.40
C PHE A 70 -47.55 10.77 37.61
N GLN A 71 -47.14 9.81 38.46
CA GLN A 71 -47.68 9.48 39.77
C GLN A 71 -46.50 9.28 40.73
N VAL A 72 -46.16 10.31 41.51
CA VAL A 72 -45.00 10.30 42.42
C VAL A 72 -45.46 10.38 43.88
N SER A 73 -44.73 9.76 44.80
CA SER A 73 -45.03 9.81 46.24
C SER A 73 -44.49 11.07 46.93
N SER A 74 -43.44 11.70 46.38
CA SER A 74 -42.81 12.89 46.94
C SER A 74 -43.48 14.19 46.46
N GLU A 75 -43.82 15.07 47.40
CA GLU A 75 -44.30 16.42 47.10
C GLU A 75 -43.21 17.28 46.43
N GLU A 76 -41.94 17.11 46.83
CA GLU A 76 -40.81 17.84 46.26
C GLU A 76 -40.64 17.53 44.77
N ASP A 77 -40.69 16.24 44.40
CA ASP A 77 -40.59 15.82 42.99
C ASP A 77 -41.77 16.35 42.17
N ALA A 78 -42.99 16.27 42.71
CA ALA A 78 -44.19 16.75 42.04
C ALA A 78 -44.13 18.26 41.77
N MET A 79 -43.71 19.04 42.77
CA MET A 79 -43.59 20.50 42.67
C MET A 79 -42.41 20.93 41.79
N ASN A 80 -41.34 20.14 41.73
CA ASN A 80 -40.21 20.39 40.84
C ASN A 80 -40.55 20.12 39.37
N TRP A 81 -41.15 18.98 39.04
CA TRP A 81 -41.41 18.58 37.65
C TRP A 81 -42.64 19.22 37.01
N PHE A 82 -43.68 19.55 37.79
CA PHE A 82 -44.93 20.11 37.26
C PHE A 82 -44.71 21.40 36.43
N PRO A 83 -43.97 22.42 36.91
CA PRO A 83 -43.70 23.63 36.13
C PRO A 83 -42.90 23.36 34.85
N HIS A 84 -41.93 22.44 34.90
CA HIS A 84 -41.14 22.07 33.73
C HIS A 84 -42.01 21.45 32.63
N TYR A 85 -42.96 20.58 33.00
CA TYR A 85 -43.88 19.97 32.04
C TYR A 85 -44.91 20.98 31.53
N ALA A 86 -45.48 21.80 32.40
CA ALA A 86 -46.47 22.82 32.02
C ALA A 86 -45.90 23.80 30.98
N LEU A 87 -44.65 24.24 31.17
CA LEU A 87 -43.98 25.13 30.23
C LEU A 87 -43.63 24.43 28.91
N LYS A 88 -43.08 23.22 28.97
CA LYS A 88 -42.51 22.56 27.79
C LYS A 88 -43.50 21.73 26.98
N LEU A 89 -44.57 21.22 27.56
CA LEU A 89 -45.57 20.41 26.84
C LEU A 89 -46.57 21.25 26.04
N ARG A 90 -46.71 22.53 26.39
CA ARG A 90 -47.70 23.44 25.78
C ARG A 90 -47.65 23.49 24.25
N PRO A 91 -46.49 23.71 23.60
CA PRO A 91 -46.44 23.78 22.15
C PRO A 91 -46.82 22.45 21.46
N PHE A 92 -46.68 21.32 22.15
CA PHE A 92 -46.97 20.00 21.59
C PHE A 92 -48.47 19.70 21.58
N TYR A 93 -49.19 19.90 22.68
CA TYR A 93 -50.64 19.65 22.72
C TYR A 93 -51.49 20.73 22.04
N GLU A 94 -50.91 21.89 21.72
CA GLU A 94 -51.56 22.92 20.90
C GLU A 94 -51.47 22.60 19.41
N THR A 95 -50.48 21.81 18.99
CA THR A 95 -50.20 21.51 17.58
C THR A 95 -50.59 20.08 17.18
N LEU A 96 -50.48 19.12 18.11
CA LEU A 96 -50.63 17.69 17.84
C LEU A 96 -51.65 17.03 18.79
N PRO A 97 -52.43 16.05 18.31
CA PRO A 97 -53.25 15.21 19.17
C PRO A 97 -52.35 14.26 19.98
N LEU A 98 -52.23 14.52 21.28
CA LEU A 98 -51.37 13.73 22.17
C LEU A 98 -52.07 12.47 22.68
N LYS A 99 -51.42 11.32 22.50
CA LYS A 99 -51.79 10.01 23.10
C LYS A 99 -50.71 9.55 24.07
N ALA A 100 -51.01 8.58 24.95
CA ALA A 100 -50.02 8.08 25.91
C ALA A 100 -48.71 7.61 25.24
N GLU A 101 -48.80 6.90 24.11
CA GLU A 101 -47.65 6.39 23.36
C GLU A 101 -46.76 7.49 22.75
N THR A 102 -47.35 8.59 22.27
CA THR A 102 -46.60 9.70 21.68
C THR A 102 -46.10 10.69 22.74
N THR A 103 -46.75 10.72 23.90
CA THR A 103 -46.44 11.66 24.99
C THR A 103 -45.35 11.13 25.91
N GLN A 104 -45.29 9.81 26.14
CA GLN A 104 -44.25 9.17 26.95
C GLN A 104 -42.84 9.57 26.49
N PRO A 105 -42.48 9.47 25.20
CA PRO A 105 -41.15 9.83 24.72
C PRO A 105 -40.81 11.33 24.90
N ILE A 106 -41.81 12.22 24.82
CA ILE A 106 -41.63 13.67 25.02
C ILE A 106 -41.37 13.97 26.50
N VAL A 107 -42.17 13.38 27.39
CA VAL A 107 -42.06 13.51 28.84
C VAL A 107 -40.72 12.95 29.34
N ASP A 108 -40.31 11.78 28.84
CA ASP A 108 -39.01 11.20 29.15
C ASP A 108 -37.85 12.09 28.69
N CYS A 109 -37.98 12.72 27.50
CA CYS A 109 -36.99 13.68 27.00
C CYS A 109 -36.87 14.92 27.89
N ILE A 110 -37.99 15.46 28.38
CA ILE A 110 -37.99 16.61 29.32
C ILE A 110 -37.26 16.25 30.62
N ARG A 111 -37.44 15.02 31.12
CA ARG A 111 -36.78 14.55 32.34
C ARG A 111 -35.29 14.31 32.15
N ASN A 112 -34.92 13.68 31.03
CA ASN A 112 -33.53 13.35 30.75
C ASN A 112 -32.70 14.59 30.39
N TYR A 113 -33.33 15.61 29.81
CA TYR A 113 -32.69 16.86 29.41
C TYR A 113 -33.48 18.11 29.89
N PRO A 114 -33.39 18.46 31.18
CA PRO A 114 -34.15 19.58 31.76
C PRO A 114 -33.79 20.96 31.19
N ASP A 115 -32.63 21.11 30.56
CA ASP A 115 -32.12 22.32 29.93
C ASP A 115 -32.57 22.50 28.47
N TRP A 116 -33.11 21.45 27.84
CA TRP A 116 -33.54 21.50 26.46
C TRP A 116 -34.78 22.38 26.27
N SER A 117 -34.77 23.23 25.24
CA SER A 117 -35.97 23.95 24.83
C SER A 117 -36.97 23.02 24.14
N THR A 118 -38.21 23.49 23.99
CA THR A 118 -39.26 22.78 23.24
C THR A 118 -38.86 22.47 21.81
N ALA A 119 -38.06 23.35 21.17
CA ALA A 119 -37.51 23.09 19.84
C ALA A 119 -36.51 21.92 19.82
N HIS A 120 -35.64 21.79 20.83
CA HIS A 120 -34.70 20.66 20.91
C HIS A 120 -35.47 19.33 21.06
N ILE A 121 -36.50 19.31 21.89
CA ILE A 121 -37.37 18.13 22.09
C ILE A 121 -38.13 17.79 20.80
N ALA A 122 -38.63 18.82 20.09
CA ALA A 122 -39.32 18.63 18.81
C ALA A 122 -38.40 18.02 17.74
N VAL A 123 -37.17 18.53 17.60
CA VAL A 123 -36.14 17.94 16.72
C VAL A 123 -35.82 16.51 17.16
N ASP A 124 -35.64 16.29 18.46
CA ASP A 124 -35.27 14.98 18.97
C ASP A 124 -36.32 13.91 18.63
N ARG A 125 -37.60 14.25 18.79
CA ARG A 125 -38.72 13.36 18.54
C ARG A 125 -39.21 13.35 17.08
N GLY A 126 -38.60 14.13 16.19
CA GLY A 126 -39.04 14.28 14.80
C GLY A 126 -40.42 14.96 14.65
N LEU A 127 -40.82 15.76 15.63
CA LEU A 127 -42.11 16.47 15.68
C LEU A 127 -42.02 17.80 14.93
N ARG A 128 -41.92 17.67 13.62
CA ARG A 128 -41.68 18.72 12.63
C ARG A 128 -42.70 19.86 12.65
N GLU A 129 -43.98 19.53 12.76
CA GLU A 129 -45.08 20.50 12.83
C GLU A 129 -44.95 21.47 14.02
N CYS A 130 -44.32 21.03 15.11
CA CYS A 130 -44.16 21.83 16.31
C CYS A 130 -43.04 22.88 16.19
N LEU A 131 -42.20 22.86 15.16
CA LEU A 131 -41.03 23.75 15.08
C LEU A 131 -41.41 25.23 14.85
N LYS A 132 -42.55 25.51 14.20
CA LYS A 132 -42.98 26.87 13.82
C LYS A 132 -43.25 27.81 14.99
N HIS A 133 -43.58 27.28 16.18
CA HIS A 133 -43.99 28.07 17.35
C HIS A 133 -42.96 28.07 18.49
N ASN A 134 -41.76 27.55 18.24
CA ASN A 134 -40.77 27.33 19.30
C ASN A 134 -39.54 28.25 19.18
N HIS A 135 -38.78 28.35 20.27
CA HIS A 135 -37.50 29.07 20.28
C HIS A 135 -36.42 28.30 19.51
N ILE A 136 -36.47 28.36 18.18
CA ILE A 136 -35.62 27.61 17.24
C ILE A 136 -34.13 27.94 17.28
N ASN A 137 -33.75 29.06 17.93
CA ASN A 137 -32.35 29.45 18.18
C ASN A 137 -31.94 29.34 19.67
N ALA A 138 -32.77 28.72 20.52
CA ALA A 138 -32.42 28.50 21.92
C ALA A 138 -31.17 27.63 22.03
N ARG A 139 -30.42 27.79 23.13
CA ARG A 139 -29.20 27.03 23.40
C ARG A 139 -29.41 26.14 24.62
N ASN A 140 -29.08 24.87 24.49
CA ASN A 140 -29.07 23.93 25.63
C ASN A 140 -27.82 24.12 26.51
N ALA A 141 -27.61 23.25 27.49
CA ALA A 141 -26.46 23.28 28.37
C ALA A 141 -25.13 23.02 27.66
N SER A 142 -25.07 22.40 26.47
CA SER A 142 -23.85 22.31 25.66
C SER A 142 -23.69 23.49 24.71
N GLY A 143 -24.60 24.48 24.74
CA GLY A 143 -24.61 25.62 23.84
C GLY A 143 -25.14 25.31 22.44
N GLN A 144 -25.57 24.07 22.19
CA GLN A 144 -26.12 23.60 20.92
C GLN A 144 -27.52 24.20 20.69
N THR A 145 -27.85 24.43 19.43
CA THR A 145 -29.21 24.82 19.00
C THR A 145 -29.97 23.60 18.47
N PRO A 146 -31.30 23.68 18.28
CA PRO A 146 -32.08 22.63 17.63
C PRO A 146 -31.51 22.23 16.26
N LEU A 147 -30.96 23.18 15.51
CA LEU A 147 -30.29 22.91 14.23
C LEU A 147 -29.01 22.08 14.39
N HIS A 148 -28.22 22.28 15.45
CA HIS A 148 -27.06 21.43 15.75
C HIS A 148 -27.52 19.99 15.99
N LEU A 149 -28.57 19.79 16.80
CA LEU A 149 -29.12 18.46 17.08
C LEU A 149 -29.67 17.78 15.82
N ALA A 150 -30.36 18.53 14.94
CA ALA A 150 -30.88 18.00 13.69
C ALA A 150 -29.74 17.52 12.76
N CYS A 151 -28.66 18.29 12.67
CA CYS A 151 -27.46 17.93 11.92
C CYS A 151 -26.73 16.73 12.55
N GLU A 152 -26.61 16.69 13.87
CA GLU A 152 -25.98 15.60 14.62
C GLU A 152 -26.74 14.28 14.48
N ARG A 153 -28.07 14.32 14.31
CA ARG A 153 -28.91 13.13 14.07
C ARG A 153 -28.94 12.64 12.64
N GLY A 154 -28.46 13.45 11.71
CA GLY A 154 -28.57 13.11 10.30
C GLY A 154 -29.96 13.36 9.69
N ASP A 155 -30.86 14.11 10.35
CA ASP A 155 -32.22 14.32 9.86
C ASP A 155 -32.29 15.46 8.85
N ALA A 156 -32.05 15.14 7.59
CA ALA A 156 -32.07 16.10 6.49
C ALA A 156 -33.45 16.79 6.32
N THR A 157 -34.55 16.12 6.65
CA THR A 157 -35.90 16.70 6.53
C THR A 157 -36.12 17.77 7.59
N CYS A 158 -35.73 17.48 8.83
CA CYS A 158 -35.81 18.44 9.92
C CYS A 158 -34.85 19.63 9.69
N VAL A 159 -33.64 19.38 9.19
CA VAL A 159 -32.70 20.45 8.79
C VAL A 159 -33.32 21.35 7.71
N LYS A 160 -33.94 20.78 6.68
CA LYS A 160 -34.59 21.54 5.61
C LYS A 160 -35.71 22.43 6.15
N GLU A 161 -36.60 21.88 6.98
CA GLU A 161 -37.71 22.64 7.57
C GLU A 161 -37.22 23.74 8.53
N LEU A 162 -36.20 23.46 9.34
CA LEU A 162 -35.60 24.46 10.23
C LEU A 162 -35.03 25.65 9.45
N LEU A 163 -34.42 25.40 8.28
CA LEU A 163 -33.80 26.44 7.45
C LEU A 163 -34.81 27.16 6.55
N GLU A 164 -35.73 26.42 5.93
CA GLU A 164 -36.67 26.96 4.95
C GLU A 164 -37.88 27.63 5.60
N GLU A 165 -38.51 26.96 6.55
CA GLU A 165 -39.77 27.38 7.16
C GLU A 165 -39.54 28.20 8.44
N SER A 166 -38.57 27.79 9.27
CA SER A 166 -38.35 28.40 10.60
C SER A 166 -37.23 29.45 10.63
N GLN A 167 -36.48 29.63 9.54
CA GLN A 167 -35.37 30.58 9.43
C GLN A 167 -34.32 30.45 10.55
N ALA A 168 -33.92 29.22 10.88
CA ALA A 168 -32.91 28.95 11.89
C ALA A 168 -31.55 29.54 11.53
N ARG A 169 -30.85 30.07 12.54
CA ARG A 169 -29.52 30.65 12.39
C ARG A 169 -28.45 29.57 12.27
N THR A 170 -27.58 29.70 11.28
CA THR A 170 -26.50 28.74 10.97
C THR A 170 -25.13 29.18 11.50
N ASP A 171 -25.04 30.36 12.10
CA ASP A 171 -23.81 31.01 12.56
C ASP A 171 -23.55 30.84 14.08
N ILE A 172 -24.54 30.33 14.82
CA ILE A 172 -24.42 30.12 16.27
C ILE A 172 -23.43 28.98 16.51
N LYS A 173 -22.45 29.21 17.38
CA LYS A 173 -21.48 28.20 17.82
C LYS A 173 -21.91 27.55 19.13
N ASP A 174 -21.63 26.27 19.30
CA ASP A 174 -21.80 25.57 20.58
C ASP A 174 -20.67 25.90 21.57
N ARG A 175 -20.55 25.16 22.68
CA ARG A 175 -19.46 25.37 23.68
C ARG A 175 -18.06 24.97 23.20
N ASN A 176 -17.94 24.22 22.11
CA ASN A 176 -16.69 23.81 21.50
C ASN A 176 -16.32 24.69 20.29
N GLY A 177 -17.09 25.77 20.06
CA GLY A 177 -16.94 26.62 18.89
C GLY A 177 -17.49 25.99 17.60
N GLU A 178 -18.17 24.85 17.67
CA GLU A 178 -18.69 24.15 16.50
C GLU A 178 -19.96 24.83 15.99
N THR A 179 -20.04 25.03 14.67
CA THR A 179 -21.27 25.47 13.97
C THR A 179 -22.13 24.24 13.60
N PRO A 180 -23.41 24.41 13.21
CA PRO A 180 -24.22 23.31 12.69
C PRO A 180 -23.56 22.57 11.51
N MET A 181 -22.76 23.30 10.73
CA MET A 181 -21.96 22.73 9.63
C MET A 181 -20.93 21.71 10.12
N HIS A 182 -20.30 21.94 11.27
CA HIS A 182 -19.38 20.98 11.90
C HIS A 182 -20.13 19.73 12.36
N CYS A 183 -21.30 19.89 12.98
CA CYS A 183 -22.13 18.76 13.40
C CYS A 183 -22.59 17.93 12.19
N ALA A 184 -22.99 18.58 11.09
CA ALA A 184 -23.33 17.92 9.84
C ALA A 184 -22.12 17.17 9.24
N ALA A 185 -20.91 17.75 9.34
CA ALA A 185 -19.69 17.14 8.83
C ALA A 185 -19.26 15.86 9.57
N LYS A 186 -19.78 15.62 10.77
CA LYS A 186 -19.58 14.36 11.51
C LYS A 186 -20.33 13.19 10.90
N GLN A 187 -21.41 13.48 10.17
CA GLN A 187 -22.24 12.50 9.48
C GLN A 187 -21.66 12.14 8.12
N ASP A 188 -22.02 10.96 7.64
CA ASP A 188 -21.69 10.49 6.28
C ASP A 188 -22.85 10.75 5.31
N SER A 189 -23.47 11.93 5.40
CA SER A 189 -24.64 12.31 4.61
C SER A 189 -24.38 13.60 3.84
N SER A 190 -24.15 13.45 2.54
CA SER A 190 -23.96 14.58 1.62
C SER A 190 -25.21 15.46 1.52
N VAL A 191 -26.40 14.91 1.74
CA VAL A 191 -27.69 15.62 1.62
C VAL A 191 -27.77 16.79 2.61
N ILE A 192 -27.35 16.59 3.85
CA ILE A 192 -27.43 17.64 4.89
C ILE A 192 -26.49 18.80 4.53
N ILE A 193 -25.29 18.46 4.05
CA ILE A 193 -24.31 19.45 3.59
C ILE A 193 -24.87 20.25 2.42
N GLN A 194 -25.47 19.58 1.43
CA GLN A 194 -26.07 20.25 0.26
C GLN A 194 -27.21 21.20 0.67
N VAL A 195 -28.09 20.75 1.59
CA VAL A 195 -29.18 21.59 2.12
C VAL A 195 -28.61 22.82 2.82
N LEU A 196 -27.59 22.66 3.67
CA LEU A 196 -26.93 23.79 4.33
C LEU A 196 -26.24 24.74 3.32
N CYS A 197 -25.50 24.21 2.35
CA CYS A 197 -24.80 25.01 1.34
C CYS A 197 -25.74 25.80 0.42
N SER A 198 -26.97 25.31 0.18
CA SER A 198 -27.97 26.00 -0.65
C SER A 198 -28.34 27.41 -0.15
N ARG A 199 -28.16 27.69 1.14
CA ARG A 199 -28.47 28.98 1.79
C ARG A 199 -27.24 29.89 1.96
N MET A 200 -26.10 29.57 1.34
CA MET A 200 -24.81 30.24 1.56
C MET A 200 -24.43 30.31 3.05
N CYS A 201 -24.35 29.15 3.71
CA CYS A 201 -23.93 29.08 5.11
C CYS A 201 -22.51 29.66 5.30
N PRO A 202 -22.32 30.70 6.14
CA PRO A 202 -20.98 31.25 6.41
C PRO A 202 -20.07 30.23 7.14
N GLY A 203 -20.67 29.26 7.83
CA GLY A 203 -19.97 28.26 8.65
C GLY A 203 -19.12 27.23 7.91
N VAL A 204 -19.10 27.22 6.56
CA VAL A 204 -18.37 26.22 5.74
C VAL A 204 -16.86 26.27 5.97
N ASN A 205 -16.31 27.45 6.25
CA ASN A 205 -14.87 27.66 6.48
C ASN A 205 -14.57 28.20 7.89
N GLU A 206 -15.58 28.23 8.77
CA GLU A 206 -15.40 28.67 10.16
C GLU A 206 -14.57 27.66 10.94
N LEU A 207 -13.75 28.17 11.86
CA LEU A 207 -12.96 27.36 12.77
C LEU A 207 -13.74 27.15 14.07
N SER A 208 -13.72 25.90 14.56
CA SER A 208 -14.05 25.53 15.94
C SER A 208 -12.96 26.00 16.91
N ASP A 209 -13.19 25.87 18.22
CA ASP A 209 -12.23 26.30 19.24
C ASP A 209 -10.93 25.47 19.22
N ILE A 210 -10.99 24.24 18.67
CA ILE A 210 -9.82 23.40 18.41
C ILE A 210 -9.09 23.73 17.10
N GLY A 211 -9.57 24.74 16.36
CA GLY A 211 -9.00 25.14 15.07
C GLY A 211 -9.26 24.14 13.95
N GLU A 212 -10.39 23.44 13.95
CA GLU A 212 -10.83 22.59 12.84
C GLU A 212 -11.95 23.28 12.07
N THR A 213 -11.93 23.22 10.73
CA THR A 213 -13.11 23.54 9.89
C THR A 213 -14.00 22.30 9.72
N PRO A 214 -15.23 22.42 9.20
CA PRO A 214 -16.05 21.26 8.86
C PRO A 214 -15.35 20.27 7.93
N LEU A 215 -14.53 20.76 7.00
CA LEU A 215 -13.72 19.92 6.12
C LEU A 215 -12.67 19.11 6.90
N HIS A 216 -11.99 19.72 7.89
CA HIS A 216 -11.06 18.98 8.76
C HIS A 216 -11.77 17.88 9.56
N VAL A 217 -12.97 18.16 10.09
CA VAL A 217 -13.77 17.17 10.83
C VAL A 217 -14.14 15.99 9.94
N ALA A 218 -14.61 16.24 8.72
CA ALA A 218 -14.96 15.19 7.75
C ALA A 218 -13.73 14.35 7.39
N CYS A 219 -12.58 14.98 7.14
CA CYS A 219 -11.31 14.29 6.85
C CYS A 219 -10.80 13.45 8.01
N ARG A 220 -10.97 13.92 9.26
CA ARG A 220 -10.56 13.17 10.46
C ARG A 220 -11.42 11.93 10.71
N LEU A 221 -12.69 11.97 10.29
CA LEU A 221 -13.67 10.91 10.49
C LEU A 221 -13.84 10.01 9.25
N GLY A 222 -13.09 10.24 8.17
CA GLY A 222 -13.16 9.46 6.94
C GLY A 222 -14.47 9.60 6.16
N ARG A 223 -15.18 10.72 6.28
CA ARG A 223 -16.49 10.96 5.64
C ARG A 223 -16.34 11.44 4.20
N VAL A 224 -16.08 10.52 3.27
CA VAL A 224 -15.73 10.83 1.87
C VAL A 224 -16.84 11.60 1.14
N GLU A 225 -18.10 11.16 1.27
CA GLU A 225 -19.24 11.82 0.62
C GLU A 225 -19.47 13.23 1.17
N THR A 226 -19.24 13.42 2.46
CA THR A 226 -19.30 14.72 3.12
C THR A 226 -18.16 15.64 2.69
N VAL A 227 -16.93 15.13 2.55
CA VAL A 227 -15.79 15.90 2.00
C VAL A 227 -16.13 16.40 0.60
N LYS A 228 -16.61 15.52 -0.28
CA LYS A 228 -17.02 15.89 -1.64
C LYS A 228 -18.12 16.94 -1.66
N ALA A 229 -19.14 16.79 -0.81
CA ALA A 229 -20.23 17.76 -0.71
C ALA A 229 -19.76 19.12 -0.16
N LEU A 230 -18.85 19.13 0.83
CA LEU A 230 -18.27 20.35 1.39
C LEU A 230 -17.44 21.10 0.33
N LEU A 231 -16.60 20.39 -0.43
CA LEU A 231 -15.79 20.96 -1.50
C LEU A 231 -16.68 21.55 -2.61
N GLY A 232 -17.71 20.82 -3.05
CA GLY A 232 -18.72 21.33 -4.00
C GLY A 232 -19.54 22.51 -3.45
N GLY A 233 -19.67 22.61 -2.13
CA GLY A 233 -20.35 23.68 -1.40
C GLY A 233 -19.50 24.91 -1.09
N GLY A 234 -18.27 25.00 -1.59
CA GLY A 234 -17.37 26.14 -1.42
C GLY A 234 -16.42 26.06 -0.21
N ALA A 235 -16.21 24.86 0.35
CA ALA A 235 -15.17 24.64 1.35
C ALA A 235 -13.79 24.83 0.72
N LYS A 236 -12.94 25.60 1.42
CA LYS A 236 -11.60 25.91 0.97
C LYS A 236 -10.59 24.91 1.54
N CYS A 237 -9.71 24.43 0.67
CA CYS A 237 -8.62 23.53 1.05
C CYS A 237 -7.42 24.26 1.68
N ASP A 238 -7.35 25.59 1.57
CA ASP A 238 -6.23 26.42 2.03
C ASP A 238 -6.42 26.98 3.46
N VAL A 239 -7.46 26.57 4.17
CA VAL A 239 -7.65 26.96 5.57
C VAL A 239 -6.76 26.10 6.46
N ILE A 240 -5.87 26.74 7.20
CA ILE A 240 -4.94 26.06 8.11
C ILE A 240 -5.65 25.78 9.43
N GLY A 241 -5.80 24.49 9.76
CA GLY A 241 -6.24 24.05 11.07
C GLY A 241 -5.10 23.67 12.01
N CYS A 242 -5.42 23.08 13.16
CA CYS A 242 -4.42 22.69 14.18
C CYS A 242 -3.39 21.65 13.69
N ASN A 243 -3.75 20.83 12.70
CA ASN A 243 -2.88 19.82 12.09
C ASN A 243 -2.39 20.20 10.69
N GLY A 244 -2.43 21.49 10.33
CA GLY A 244 -2.15 21.97 8.97
C GLY A 244 -3.42 22.02 8.12
N TYR A 245 -3.26 21.91 6.79
CA TYR A 245 -4.38 21.90 5.84
C TYR A 245 -5.24 20.61 5.97
N PRO A 246 -6.48 20.59 5.44
CA PRO A 246 -7.35 19.42 5.50
C PRO A 246 -6.72 18.13 4.95
N ILE A 247 -5.88 18.22 3.92
CA ILE A 247 -5.14 17.08 3.39
C ILE A 247 -4.20 16.47 4.43
N HIS A 248 -3.52 17.28 5.26
CA HIS A 248 -2.65 16.80 6.33
C HIS A 248 -3.45 16.08 7.41
N THR A 249 -4.65 16.57 7.74
CA THR A 249 -5.58 15.86 8.63
C THR A 249 -5.99 14.52 8.02
N ALA A 250 -6.43 14.48 6.76
CA ALA A 250 -6.78 13.22 6.10
C ALA A 250 -5.60 12.22 6.10
N MET A 251 -4.39 12.69 5.79
CA MET A 251 -3.16 11.88 5.84
C MET A 251 -2.84 11.39 7.27
N LYS A 252 -3.00 12.24 8.28
CA LYS A 252 -2.79 11.88 9.70
C LYS A 252 -3.72 10.76 10.15
N TYR A 253 -4.95 10.69 9.64
CA TYR A 253 -5.91 9.64 9.96
C TYR A 253 -5.93 8.48 8.94
N SER A 254 -5.06 8.54 7.93
CA SER A 254 -4.93 7.54 6.87
C SER A 254 -6.16 7.39 5.96
N GLU A 255 -6.93 8.46 5.78
CA GLU A 255 -8.20 8.42 5.05
C GLU A 255 -8.02 8.66 3.54
N ARG A 256 -7.66 7.60 2.80
CA ARG A 256 -7.36 7.67 1.36
C ARG A 256 -8.47 8.34 0.53
N GLY A 257 -9.73 7.95 0.74
CA GLY A 257 -10.84 8.51 -0.04
C GLY A 257 -10.98 10.03 0.15
N CYS A 258 -10.72 10.53 1.36
CA CYS A 258 -10.73 11.97 1.63
C CYS A 258 -9.56 12.67 0.91
N VAL A 259 -8.36 12.08 0.92
CA VAL A 259 -7.19 12.63 0.20
C VAL A 259 -7.46 12.70 -1.30
N GLU A 260 -8.07 11.66 -1.87
CA GLU A 260 -8.43 11.60 -3.29
C GLU A 260 -9.41 12.71 -3.68
N GLU A 261 -10.51 12.88 -2.93
CA GLU A 261 -11.48 13.95 -3.20
C GLU A 261 -10.88 15.35 -3.05
N ILE A 262 -9.98 15.56 -2.07
CA ILE A 262 -9.28 16.84 -1.91
C ILE A 262 -8.38 17.13 -3.12
N LEU A 263 -7.60 16.15 -3.58
CA LEU A 263 -6.71 16.33 -4.74
C LEU A 263 -7.48 16.49 -6.05
N ASN A 264 -8.67 15.90 -6.16
CA ASN A 264 -9.55 16.10 -7.31
C ASN A 264 -10.12 17.53 -7.34
N ALA A 265 -10.39 18.13 -6.17
CA ALA A 265 -10.88 19.52 -6.08
C ALA A 265 -9.76 20.57 -6.18
N ASP A 266 -8.61 20.34 -5.54
CA ASP A 266 -7.45 21.22 -5.55
C ASP A 266 -6.14 20.41 -5.58
N PHE A 267 -5.57 20.26 -6.77
CA PHE A 267 -4.33 19.52 -6.97
C PHE A 267 -3.11 20.18 -6.30
N ASN A 268 -3.16 21.48 -5.99
CA ASN A 268 -2.05 22.17 -5.31
C ASN A 268 -1.82 21.63 -3.90
N GLN A 269 -2.83 20.99 -3.29
CA GLN A 269 -2.71 20.34 -1.99
C GLN A 269 -1.65 19.22 -1.97
N LEU A 270 -1.29 18.64 -3.13
CA LEU A 270 -0.25 17.60 -3.24
C LEU A 270 1.11 18.06 -2.70
N GLN A 271 1.40 19.36 -2.79
CA GLN A 271 2.65 19.97 -2.34
C GLN A 271 2.43 20.98 -1.21
N ALA A 272 1.24 21.02 -0.61
CA ALA A 272 0.97 21.87 0.53
C ALA A 272 1.89 21.49 1.69
N VAL A 273 2.53 22.49 2.31
CA VAL A 273 3.44 22.26 3.42
C VAL A 273 2.74 22.54 4.74
N ASP A 274 2.84 21.63 5.70
CA ASP A 274 2.23 21.84 7.01
C ASP A 274 2.89 23.04 7.73
N ALA A 275 2.10 23.78 8.51
CA ALA A 275 2.58 25.03 9.09
C ALA A 275 3.70 24.82 10.12
N ILE A 276 3.67 23.70 10.85
CA ILE A 276 4.49 23.44 12.04
C ILE A 276 5.87 22.90 11.64
N TYR A 277 5.91 21.78 10.92
CA TYR A 277 7.12 21.08 10.51
C TYR A 277 7.51 21.39 9.06
N GLY A 278 6.61 21.94 8.24
CA GLY A 278 6.88 22.25 6.84
C GLY A 278 7.01 21.02 5.94
N GLY A 279 6.44 19.88 6.34
CA GLY A 279 6.39 18.66 5.54
C GLY A 279 5.22 18.66 4.55
N THR A 280 5.43 18.02 3.40
CA THR A 280 4.38 17.74 2.40
C THR A 280 3.42 16.65 2.89
N PRO A 281 2.28 16.38 2.22
CA PRO A 281 1.39 15.29 2.59
C PRO A 281 2.11 13.94 2.70
N LEU A 282 3.14 13.72 1.87
CA LEU A 282 3.96 12.50 1.90
C LEU A 282 4.70 12.30 3.24
N HIS A 283 5.05 13.36 3.98
CA HIS A 283 5.66 13.26 5.31
C HIS A 283 4.69 12.70 6.36
N TRP A 284 3.40 12.90 6.14
CA TRP A 284 2.33 12.48 7.05
C TRP A 284 1.79 11.08 6.73
N SER A 285 2.27 10.45 5.67
CA SER A 285 1.86 9.10 5.27
C SER A 285 2.20 8.06 6.34
N LYS A 286 1.28 7.12 6.57
CA LYS A 286 1.45 6.04 7.54
C LYS A 286 1.49 4.65 6.92
N THR A 287 0.88 4.50 5.75
CA THR A 287 0.63 3.23 5.08
C THR A 287 1.30 3.23 3.71
N ALA A 288 1.75 2.07 3.24
CA ALA A 288 2.25 1.87 1.89
C ALA A 288 1.26 2.37 0.82
N GLU A 289 -0.03 2.11 1.01
CA GLU A 289 -1.09 2.50 0.07
C GLU A 289 -1.13 4.02 -0.19
N LEU A 290 -1.15 4.83 0.87
CA LEU A 290 -1.10 6.30 0.76
C LEU A 290 0.21 6.81 0.16
N CYS A 291 1.35 6.17 0.46
CA CYS A 291 2.62 6.50 -0.18
C CYS A 291 2.53 6.29 -1.70
N HIS A 292 2.07 5.11 -2.14
CA HIS A 292 1.88 4.80 -3.55
C HIS A 292 0.95 5.81 -4.22
N PHE A 293 -0.22 6.05 -3.61
CA PHE A 293 -1.20 6.98 -4.16
C PHE A 293 -0.62 8.38 -4.39
N LEU A 294 0.10 8.94 -3.41
CA LEU A 294 0.70 10.28 -3.56
C LEU A 294 1.86 10.30 -4.57
N LEU A 295 2.67 9.24 -4.62
CA LEU A 295 3.77 9.13 -5.58
C LEU A 295 3.27 8.96 -7.02
N ASP A 296 2.20 8.19 -7.23
CA ASP A 296 1.54 8.04 -8.52
C ASP A 296 0.96 9.37 -9.03
N LYS A 297 0.56 10.26 -8.10
CA LYS A 297 0.14 11.64 -8.42
C LYS A 297 1.32 12.60 -8.64
N GLY A 298 2.56 12.16 -8.47
CA GLY A 298 3.76 12.95 -8.74
C GLY A 298 4.29 13.76 -7.54
N CYS A 299 4.02 13.34 -6.30
CA CYS A 299 4.59 14.00 -5.12
C CYS A 299 6.12 13.83 -5.07
N PRO A 300 6.90 14.90 -4.79
CA PRO A 300 8.36 14.81 -4.71
C PRO A 300 8.81 13.96 -3.51
N VAL A 301 9.50 12.85 -3.80
CA VAL A 301 9.93 11.86 -2.78
C VAL A 301 11.03 12.36 -1.84
N ASN A 302 11.94 13.20 -2.34
CA ASN A 302 13.14 13.67 -1.64
C ASN A 302 13.02 15.09 -1.07
N TYR A 303 11.79 15.61 -0.92
CA TYR A 303 11.56 16.91 -0.30
C TYR A 303 11.98 16.89 1.19
N LEU A 304 12.62 17.97 1.65
CA LEU A 304 13.02 18.17 3.05
C LEU A 304 12.07 19.16 3.73
N SER A 305 11.55 18.77 4.89
CA SER A 305 10.73 19.64 5.74
C SER A 305 11.55 20.82 6.31
N LYS A 306 10.90 21.75 7.04
CA LYS A 306 11.62 22.81 7.78
C LYS A 306 12.50 22.25 8.90
N THR A 307 12.21 21.05 9.39
CA THR A 307 13.09 20.34 10.34
C THR A 307 14.27 19.66 9.66
N GLY A 308 14.34 19.70 8.33
CA GLY A 308 15.35 19.00 7.54
C GLY A 308 15.05 17.51 7.38
N GLU A 309 13.89 17.00 7.78
CA GLU A 309 13.56 15.57 7.62
C GLU A 309 12.85 15.33 6.27
N SER A 310 13.23 14.26 5.55
CA SER A 310 12.45 13.75 4.42
C SER A 310 11.36 12.77 4.87
N ALA A 311 10.42 12.44 3.98
CA ALA A 311 9.41 11.42 4.26
C ALA A 311 10.03 10.07 4.67
N LEU A 312 11.16 9.69 4.05
CA LEU A 312 11.90 8.48 4.42
C LEU A 312 12.46 8.55 5.85
N HIS A 313 12.97 9.70 6.29
CA HIS A 313 13.41 9.89 7.68
C HIS A 313 12.26 9.68 8.66
N ILE A 314 11.09 10.27 8.39
CA ILE A 314 9.91 10.16 9.26
C ILE A 314 9.44 8.70 9.36
N LEU A 315 9.32 8.00 8.22
CA LEU A 315 8.88 6.60 8.20
C LEU A 315 9.86 5.69 8.93
N THR A 316 11.16 5.89 8.74
CA THR A 316 12.22 5.13 9.44
C THR A 316 12.21 5.39 10.95
N LYS A 317 12.11 6.66 11.38
CA LYS A 317 11.99 7.05 12.81
C LYS A 317 10.77 6.42 13.48
N LYS A 318 9.67 6.25 12.72
CA LYS A 318 8.45 5.59 13.19
C LYS A 318 8.45 4.06 13.02
N GLY A 319 9.46 3.47 12.38
CA GLY A 319 9.57 2.02 12.19
C GLY A 319 8.57 1.45 11.16
N ARG A 320 8.15 2.26 10.17
CA ARG A 320 7.15 1.86 9.17
C ARG A 320 7.80 1.23 7.94
N PHE A 321 8.22 -0.03 8.06
CA PHE A 321 8.96 -0.76 7.03
C PHE A 321 8.28 -0.74 5.65
N GLU A 322 7.03 -1.22 5.56
CA GLU A 322 6.28 -1.29 4.29
C GLU A 322 6.20 0.07 3.59
N ALA A 323 5.85 1.13 4.32
CA ALA A 323 5.75 2.47 3.74
C ALA A 323 7.12 3.02 3.31
N ALA A 324 8.19 2.70 4.04
CA ALA A 324 9.56 3.08 3.70
C ALA A 324 10.04 2.36 2.42
N MET A 325 9.70 1.08 2.27
CA MET A 325 9.97 0.31 1.04
C MET A 325 9.35 0.98 -0.17
N VAL A 326 8.08 1.41 -0.10
CA VAL A 326 7.44 2.16 -1.19
C VAL A 326 8.23 3.40 -1.59
N LEU A 327 8.76 4.16 -0.62
CA LEU A 327 9.58 5.34 -0.92
C LEU A 327 10.89 4.95 -1.62
N LEU A 328 11.60 3.93 -1.11
CA LEU A 328 12.86 3.44 -1.69
C LEU A 328 12.67 2.94 -3.13
N ILE A 329 11.62 2.16 -3.37
CA ILE A 329 11.24 1.64 -4.69
C ILE A 329 10.92 2.79 -5.67
N ASN A 330 10.42 3.93 -5.18
CA ASN A 330 10.11 5.11 -5.99
C ASN A 330 11.21 6.18 -5.98
N GLY A 331 12.45 5.80 -5.64
CA GLY A 331 13.63 6.65 -5.82
C GLY A 331 13.94 7.58 -4.64
N ALA A 332 13.47 7.24 -3.43
CA ALA A 332 13.94 7.93 -2.22
C ALA A 332 15.45 7.73 -2.04
N ASN A 333 16.16 8.83 -1.81
CA ASN A 333 17.59 8.81 -1.56
C ASN A 333 17.87 8.45 -0.09
N ALA A 334 18.40 7.25 0.15
CA ALA A 334 18.74 6.77 1.48
C ALA A 334 19.89 7.56 2.14
N ASN A 335 20.70 8.26 1.35
CA ASN A 335 21.88 9.04 1.77
C ASN A 335 21.58 10.52 2.02
N LEU A 336 20.33 10.94 1.86
CA LEU A 336 19.93 12.30 2.16
C LEU A 336 20.15 12.58 3.65
N GLN A 337 20.94 13.59 3.98
CA GLN A 337 21.19 13.99 5.37
C GLN A 337 20.04 14.88 5.83
N GLY A 338 19.39 14.47 6.91
CA GLY A 338 18.28 15.19 7.49
C GLY A 338 18.65 16.02 8.70
N GLN A 339 17.79 16.01 9.72
CA GLN A 339 18.03 16.71 10.98
C GLN A 339 19.31 16.19 11.67
N ASP A 340 20.15 17.12 12.13
CA ASP A 340 21.45 16.86 12.76
C ASP A 340 22.43 16.07 11.87
N GLY A 341 22.29 16.19 10.54
CA GLY A 341 23.12 15.47 9.56
C GLY A 341 22.83 13.97 9.47
N ASN A 342 21.83 13.47 10.20
CA ASN A 342 21.48 12.05 10.22
C ASN A 342 20.82 11.62 8.91
N THR A 343 21.34 10.56 8.30
CA THR A 343 20.64 9.86 7.21
C THR A 343 19.55 8.93 7.75
N ALA A 344 18.72 8.40 6.86
CA ALA A 344 17.76 7.35 7.21
C ALA A 344 18.44 6.14 7.89
N LEU A 345 19.66 5.79 7.50
CA LEU A 345 20.39 4.67 8.11
C LEU A 345 20.76 4.95 9.57
N HIS A 346 21.20 6.17 9.91
CA HIS A 346 21.44 6.56 11.31
C HIS A 346 20.19 6.37 12.17
N LEU A 347 19.03 6.80 11.65
CA LEU A 347 17.73 6.67 12.34
C LEU A 347 17.31 5.21 12.51
N ALA A 348 17.55 4.37 11.48
CA ALA A 348 17.24 2.94 11.54
C ALA A 348 18.10 2.21 12.59
N MET A 349 19.39 2.54 12.66
CA MET A 349 20.32 2.02 13.68
C MET A 349 19.87 2.41 15.09
N LYS A 350 19.56 3.69 15.32
CA LYS A 350 19.03 4.16 16.62
C LYS A 350 17.71 3.49 17.02
N LYS A 351 16.92 3.03 16.03
CA LYS A 351 15.64 2.36 16.24
C LYS A 351 15.78 0.85 16.50
N ASP A 352 16.94 0.25 16.28
CA ASP A 352 17.19 -1.21 16.32
C ASP A 352 16.29 -2.01 15.37
N SER A 353 15.96 -1.46 14.19
CA SER A 353 15.09 -2.13 13.20
C SER A 353 15.92 -2.79 12.09
N MET A 354 16.15 -4.10 12.24
CA MET A 354 16.96 -4.88 11.28
C MET A 354 16.40 -4.82 9.86
N ASP A 355 15.08 -4.92 9.68
CA ASP A 355 14.47 -4.93 8.35
C ASP A 355 14.72 -3.60 7.62
N LEU A 356 14.57 -2.46 8.31
CA LEU A 356 14.86 -1.14 7.76
C LEU A 356 16.37 -0.97 7.48
N ILE A 357 17.23 -1.47 8.35
CA ILE A 357 18.69 -1.40 8.14
C ILE A 357 19.09 -2.17 6.89
N LYS A 358 18.64 -3.43 6.77
CA LYS A 358 18.90 -4.28 5.59
C LYS A 358 18.36 -3.62 4.32
N ALA A 359 17.11 -3.13 4.36
CA ALA A 359 16.51 -2.45 3.22
C ALA A 359 17.32 -1.21 2.82
N LEU A 360 17.66 -0.33 3.75
CA LEU A 360 18.43 0.88 3.43
C LEU A 360 19.80 0.55 2.82
N ILE A 361 20.54 -0.41 3.38
CA ILE A 361 21.84 -0.82 2.83
C ILE A 361 21.69 -1.44 1.44
N VAL A 362 20.73 -2.35 1.26
CA VAL A 362 20.42 -2.95 -0.05
C VAL A 362 20.12 -1.86 -1.07
N PHE A 363 19.36 -0.83 -0.69
CA PHE A 363 19.02 0.31 -1.54
C PHE A 363 20.14 1.37 -1.66
N GLY A 364 21.35 1.08 -1.21
CA GLY A 364 22.53 1.91 -1.44
C GLY A 364 22.81 2.95 -0.36
N ALA A 365 22.29 2.77 0.86
CA ALA A 365 22.69 3.59 1.99
C ALA A 365 24.19 3.43 2.28
N ASP A 366 24.90 4.54 2.34
CA ASP A 366 26.31 4.63 2.67
C ASP A 366 26.47 4.60 4.20
N VAL A 367 27.39 3.75 4.62
CA VAL A 367 27.67 3.43 6.02
C VAL A 367 28.79 4.30 6.57
N GLU A 368 29.42 5.13 5.73
CA GLU A 368 30.52 6.04 6.06
C GLU A 368 30.08 7.52 6.13
N ILE A 369 28.80 7.83 5.86
CA ILE A 369 28.31 9.20 6.01
C ILE A 369 28.31 9.57 7.50
N HIS A 370 28.90 10.72 7.82
CA HIS A 370 28.95 11.23 9.19
C HIS A 370 27.79 12.19 9.45
N ASN A 371 27.17 12.10 10.62
CA ASN A 371 26.23 13.11 11.10
C ASN A 371 26.95 14.36 11.63
N ASP A 372 26.20 15.37 12.10
CA ASP A 372 26.79 16.62 12.61
C ASP A 372 27.65 16.43 13.87
N LEU A 373 27.52 15.28 14.55
CA LEU A 373 28.34 14.88 15.69
C LEU A 373 29.61 14.11 15.29
N GLY A 374 29.80 13.86 13.99
CA GLY A 374 30.91 13.05 13.47
C GLY A 374 30.72 11.54 13.68
N GLU A 375 29.49 11.08 13.95
CA GLU A 375 29.18 9.67 14.14
C GLU A 375 28.79 9.04 12.80
N THR A 376 29.30 7.85 12.51
CA THR A 376 28.81 7.01 11.41
C THR A 376 27.62 6.15 11.87
N PRO A 377 26.77 5.64 10.96
CA PRO A 377 25.72 4.69 11.32
C PRO A 377 26.25 3.45 12.04
N GLY A 378 27.44 2.98 11.64
CA GLY A 378 28.13 1.86 12.30
C GLY A 378 28.50 2.17 13.75
N LEU A 379 28.98 3.38 14.03
CA LEU A 379 29.28 3.82 15.40
C LEU A 379 28.00 3.86 16.24
N ILE A 380 26.90 4.41 15.72
CA ILE A 380 25.60 4.43 16.42
C ILE A 380 25.14 3.00 16.73
N ALA A 381 25.29 2.06 15.78
CA ALA A 381 24.96 0.67 16.02
C ALA A 381 25.76 0.06 17.19
N SER A 382 27.06 0.35 17.28
CA SER A 382 27.91 -0.14 18.38
C SER A 382 27.53 0.46 19.75
N ILE A 383 27.07 1.71 19.77
CA ILE A 383 26.73 2.44 21.01
C ILE A 383 25.33 2.07 21.50
N CYS A 384 24.36 1.98 20.58
CA CYS A 384 22.95 1.89 20.91
C CYS A 384 22.38 0.46 20.87
N CYS A 385 23.01 -0.51 20.18
CA CYS A 385 22.37 -1.80 19.89
C CYS A 385 23.16 -3.03 20.37
N MET A 386 22.57 -3.80 21.30
CA MET A 386 23.13 -5.10 21.73
C MET A 386 22.98 -6.21 20.66
N LYS A 387 22.00 -6.12 19.76
CA LYS A 387 21.73 -7.14 18.72
C LYS A 387 22.54 -6.93 17.44
N ILE A 388 23.00 -5.70 17.17
CA ILE A 388 23.60 -5.29 15.89
C ILE A 388 25.14 -5.22 15.98
N ALA A 389 25.73 -5.50 17.15
CA ALA A 389 27.18 -5.50 17.34
C ALA A 389 27.93 -6.37 16.31
N GLY A 390 27.36 -7.50 15.86
CA GLY A 390 27.93 -8.33 14.79
C GLY A 390 27.94 -7.66 13.42
N LEU A 391 26.94 -6.82 13.11
CA LEU A 391 26.87 -6.04 11.87
C LEU A 391 27.91 -4.92 11.86
N SER A 392 28.25 -4.33 13.02
CA SER A 392 29.28 -3.29 13.11
C SER A 392 30.63 -3.75 12.55
N THR A 393 30.98 -5.03 12.75
CA THR A 393 32.19 -5.64 12.17
C THR A 393 32.16 -5.69 10.65
N VAL A 394 30.98 -5.98 10.06
CA VAL A 394 30.78 -5.98 8.59
C VAL A 394 30.80 -4.56 8.04
N LEU A 395 30.15 -3.62 8.72
CA LEU A 395 30.08 -2.21 8.31
C LEU A 395 31.45 -1.53 8.38
N SER A 396 32.18 -1.69 9.48
CA SER A 396 33.52 -1.10 9.67
C SER A 396 34.62 -1.68 8.77
N SER A 397 34.39 -2.86 8.18
CA SER A 397 35.32 -3.50 7.24
C SER A 397 34.89 -3.38 5.77
N SER A 398 33.66 -2.93 5.52
CA SER A 398 33.21 -2.40 4.22
C SER A 398 33.76 -1.00 3.91
N ALA A 399 34.51 -0.40 4.84
CA ALA A 399 35.37 0.75 4.61
C ALA A 399 36.42 0.40 3.54
N CYS A 400 36.09 0.66 2.27
CA CYS A 400 37.11 0.82 1.25
C CYS A 400 38.02 1.97 1.69
N PRO A 401 39.35 1.80 1.78
CA PRO A 401 40.22 2.94 1.97
C PRO A 401 40.09 3.83 0.73
N HIS A 402 39.35 4.93 0.85
CA HIS A 402 39.53 6.08 -0.02
C HIS A 402 40.97 6.56 0.22
N HIS A 403 41.90 6.08 -0.61
CA HIS A 403 43.17 6.78 -0.77
C HIS A 403 42.84 8.18 -1.27
N GLY A 404 43.08 9.15 -0.38
CA GLY A 404 42.98 10.57 -0.66
C GLY A 404 43.70 10.90 -1.96
N GLY A 405 43.10 11.83 -2.71
CA GLY A 405 43.62 12.28 -3.99
C GLY A 405 45.10 12.63 -3.92
N SER A 406 45.93 11.73 -4.43
CA SER A 406 47.21 12.11 -5.00
C SER A 406 46.98 12.23 -6.50
N SER A 407 47.28 13.42 -7.01
CA SER A 407 47.27 13.72 -8.43
C SER A 407 48.10 12.70 -9.21
N LEU A 408 47.44 11.72 -9.83
CA LEU A 408 48.04 10.90 -10.86
C LEU A 408 48.28 11.80 -12.07
N SER A 409 49.51 12.32 -12.15
CA SER A 409 50.05 12.99 -13.31
C SER A 409 49.79 12.15 -14.55
N ARG A 410 49.18 12.75 -15.58
CA ARG A 410 49.11 12.25 -16.95
C ARG A 410 50.54 11.94 -17.44
N GLY A 411 50.97 10.70 -17.25
CA GLY A 411 52.16 10.14 -17.86
C GLY A 411 51.90 9.87 -19.33
N ALA A 412 52.82 10.35 -20.17
CA ALA A 412 52.76 10.28 -21.62
C ALA A 412 52.55 8.84 -22.15
N GLN A 413 51.72 8.73 -23.18
CA GLN A 413 51.51 7.52 -23.97
C GLN A 413 52.83 7.09 -24.61
N THR A 414 53.48 6.07 -24.05
CA THR A 414 54.40 5.21 -24.79
C THR A 414 53.60 4.05 -25.37
N ALA A 415 53.59 3.99 -26.70
CA ALA A 415 52.89 2.98 -27.49
C ALA A 415 53.24 1.55 -27.05
N LEU A 416 52.27 0.89 -26.41
CA LEU A 416 52.23 -0.56 -26.31
C LEU A 416 51.57 -1.12 -27.58
N SER A 417 52.18 -2.16 -28.13
CA SER A 417 51.71 -2.99 -29.24
C SER A 417 50.23 -3.39 -29.13
N PRO A 418 49.51 -3.65 -30.25
CA PRO A 418 48.07 -3.87 -30.21
C PRO A 418 47.77 -5.20 -29.49
N ALA A 419 47.24 -5.10 -28.26
CA ALA A 419 46.61 -6.24 -27.61
C ALA A 419 45.45 -6.69 -28.51
N THR A 420 45.48 -7.95 -28.95
CA THR A 420 44.37 -8.56 -29.71
C THR A 420 43.09 -8.48 -28.86
N SER A 421 42.13 -7.65 -29.29
CA SER A 421 40.84 -7.46 -28.60
C SER A 421 40.08 -8.80 -28.52
N MET A 422 40.04 -9.40 -27.33
CA MET A 422 39.20 -10.56 -27.03
C MET A 422 37.77 -10.10 -26.71
N ASP A 423 36.79 -10.96 -27.01
CA ASP A 423 35.39 -10.72 -26.65
C ASP A 423 35.12 -11.18 -25.20
N ARG A 424 34.19 -10.47 -24.53
CA ARG A 424 33.76 -10.73 -23.16
C ARG A 424 32.28 -11.13 -23.15
N LEU A 425 31.94 -12.26 -22.53
CA LEU A 425 30.57 -12.79 -22.45
C LEU A 425 30.01 -12.69 -21.03
N LEU A 426 28.79 -12.15 -20.92
CA LEU A 426 27.95 -12.21 -19.73
C LEU A 426 26.79 -13.20 -19.96
N CYS A 427 26.58 -14.12 -19.03
CA CYS A 427 25.47 -15.07 -19.02
C CYS A 427 24.61 -14.86 -17.77
N LEU A 428 23.31 -14.65 -17.97
CA LEU A 428 22.32 -14.36 -16.94
C LEU A 428 21.29 -15.48 -16.86
N ASP A 429 21.28 -16.19 -15.74
CA ASP A 429 20.37 -17.33 -15.55
C ASP A 429 18.89 -16.91 -15.42
N GLY A 430 17.99 -17.85 -15.68
CA GLY A 430 16.59 -17.71 -15.32
C GLY A 430 16.31 -17.86 -13.82
N GLY A 431 15.09 -17.53 -13.38
CA GLY A 431 14.74 -17.60 -11.96
C GLY A 431 13.62 -16.67 -11.45
N GLY A 432 12.75 -16.14 -12.32
CA GLY A 432 11.60 -15.32 -11.90
C GLY A 432 12.00 -14.01 -11.22
N ILE A 433 11.34 -13.65 -10.11
CA ILE A 433 11.62 -12.42 -9.35
C ILE A 433 13.03 -12.39 -8.75
N LYS A 434 13.67 -13.57 -8.57
CA LYS A 434 15.06 -13.70 -8.10
C LYS A 434 16.09 -13.09 -9.06
N GLY A 435 15.68 -12.62 -10.25
CA GLY A 435 16.51 -11.74 -11.09
C GLY A 435 17.06 -10.52 -10.34
N LEU A 436 16.43 -10.11 -9.23
CA LEU A 436 16.97 -9.14 -8.26
C LEU A 436 18.40 -9.49 -7.78
N VAL A 437 18.71 -10.78 -7.60
CA VAL A 437 20.06 -11.25 -7.22
C VAL A 437 21.08 -10.93 -8.31
N LEU A 438 20.72 -11.15 -9.59
CA LEU A 438 21.56 -10.80 -10.73
C LEU A 438 21.83 -9.30 -10.77
N ILE A 439 20.77 -8.50 -10.59
CA ILE A 439 20.85 -7.03 -10.59
C ILE A 439 21.80 -6.58 -9.47
N GLN A 440 21.69 -7.13 -8.26
CA GLN A 440 22.56 -6.76 -7.14
C GLN A 440 24.03 -7.09 -7.40
N MET A 441 24.32 -8.24 -8.01
CA MET A 441 25.69 -8.60 -8.42
C MET A 441 26.22 -7.68 -9.53
N LEU A 442 25.37 -7.29 -10.48
CA LEU A 442 25.75 -6.34 -11.54
C LEU A 442 25.99 -4.93 -10.99
N ILE A 443 25.18 -4.43 -10.04
CA ILE A 443 25.44 -3.14 -9.36
C ILE A 443 26.84 -3.16 -8.71
N ALA A 444 27.18 -4.24 -8.01
CA ALA A 444 28.48 -4.35 -7.37
C ALA A 444 29.62 -4.41 -8.40
N LEU A 445 29.43 -5.13 -9.51
CA LEU A 445 30.41 -5.17 -10.59
C LEU A 445 30.61 -3.81 -11.28
N GLU A 446 29.52 -3.08 -11.56
CA GLU A 446 29.57 -1.72 -12.12
C GLU A 446 30.32 -0.76 -11.18
N ARG A 447 30.10 -0.88 -9.87
CA ARG A 447 30.77 -0.07 -8.85
C ARG A 447 32.29 -0.33 -8.83
N GLU A 448 32.72 -1.59 -8.85
CA GLU A 448 34.16 -1.93 -8.86
C GLU A 448 34.83 -1.58 -10.20
N ALA A 449 34.12 -1.74 -11.33
CA ALA A 449 34.67 -1.45 -12.65
C ALA A 449 34.62 0.05 -13.02
N GLY A 450 33.77 0.84 -12.37
CA GLY A 450 33.56 2.25 -12.68
C GLY A 450 32.96 2.51 -14.07
N ARG A 451 32.36 1.50 -14.70
CA ARG A 451 31.73 1.57 -16.04
C ARG A 451 30.42 0.77 -16.05
N PRO A 452 29.42 1.18 -16.85
CA PRO A 452 28.16 0.46 -16.94
C PRO A 452 28.34 -0.92 -17.58
N THR A 453 27.52 -1.89 -17.17
CA THR A 453 27.55 -3.30 -17.60
C THR A 453 27.56 -3.43 -19.13
N ARG A 454 26.82 -2.55 -19.81
CA ARG A 454 26.74 -2.51 -21.28
C ARG A 454 28.10 -2.32 -21.96
N GLU A 455 29.04 -1.62 -21.32
CA GLU A 455 30.39 -1.36 -21.86
C GLU A 455 31.42 -2.44 -21.46
N LEU A 456 31.11 -3.21 -20.42
CA LEU A 456 31.99 -4.26 -19.89
C LEU A 456 31.93 -5.55 -20.72
N PHE A 457 30.85 -5.78 -21.46
CA PHE A 457 30.63 -7.03 -22.18
C PHE A 457 30.32 -6.80 -23.65
N ASP A 458 30.84 -7.68 -24.50
CA ASP A 458 30.61 -7.66 -25.96
C ASP A 458 29.42 -8.54 -26.35
N TRP A 459 29.17 -9.58 -25.53
CA TRP A 459 28.07 -10.53 -25.65
C TRP A 459 27.30 -10.63 -24.34
N VAL A 460 25.96 -10.68 -24.43
CA VAL A 460 25.08 -10.88 -23.28
C VAL A 460 24.06 -11.97 -23.61
N ALA A 461 24.03 -13.02 -22.81
CA ALA A 461 23.08 -14.12 -22.90
C ALA A 461 22.15 -14.13 -21.71
N GLY A 462 20.86 -14.41 -21.93
CA GLY A 462 19.88 -14.42 -20.85
C GLY A 462 18.75 -15.43 -21.05
N THR A 463 18.30 -16.03 -19.95
CA THR A 463 17.13 -16.91 -19.92
C THR A 463 16.08 -16.36 -18.96
N SER A 464 14.79 -16.42 -19.32
CA SER A 464 13.68 -15.97 -18.46
C SER A 464 13.90 -14.53 -17.96
N THR A 465 13.97 -14.34 -16.65
CA THR A 465 14.33 -13.05 -16.01
C THR A 465 15.70 -12.50 -16.44
N GLY A 466 16.70 -13.36 -16.61
CA GLY A 466 18.01 -12.99 -17.17
C GLY A 466 17.90 -12.52 -18.62
N GLY A 467 16.92 -13.03 -19.37
CA GLY A 467 16.58 -12.56 -20.72
C GLY A 467 16.00 -11.14 -20.71
N ILE A 468 15.07 -10.86 -19.79
CA ILE A 468 14.53 -9.51 -19.58
C ILE A 468 15.65 -8.53 -19.19
N LEU A 469 16.54 -8.95 -18.28
CA LEU A 469 17.68 -8.16 -17.82
C LEU A 469 18.71 -7.92 -18.92
N ALA A 470 19.04 -8.94 -19.73
CA ALA A 470 19.91 -8.81 -20.89
C ALA A 470 19.36 -7.77 -21.88
N LEU A 471 18.06 -7.82 -22.14
CA LEU A 471 17.38 -6.84 -22.99
C LEU A 471 17.39 -5.43 -22.36
N ALA A 472 17.30 -5.31 -21.04
CA ALA A 472 17.40 -4.03 -20.35
C ALA A 472 18.81 -3.42 -20.42
N ILE A 473 19.85 -4.24 -20.25
CA ILE A 473 21.26 -3.82 -20.36
C ILE A 473 21.54 -3.24 -21.75
N ILE A 474 21.09 -3.91 -22.81
CA ILE A 474 21.31 -3.42 -24.18
C ILE A 474 20.52 -2.14 -24.50
N HIS A 475 19.48 -1.81 -23.75
CA HIS A 475 18.77 -0.54 -23.88
C HIS A 475 19.38 0.57 -23.00
N GLY A 476 20.47 0.29 -22.28
CA GLY A 476 21.18 1.27 -21.45
C GLY A 476 20.46 1.65 -20.17
N LYS A 477 19.59 0.79 -19.64
CA LYS A 477 18.93 1.02 -18.35
C LYS A 477 19.90 0.76 -17.20
N SER A 478 19.92 1.65 -16.19
CA SER A 478 20.78 1.47 -15.03
C SER A 478 20.32 0.31 -14.15
N MET A 479 21.25 -0.33 -13.44
CA MET A 479 20.93 -1.47 -12.60
C MET A 479 20.08 -1.07 -11.37
N GLU A 480 20.29 0.13 -10.80
CA GLU A 480 19.46 0.64 -9.71
C GLU A 480 18.02 0.87 -10.15
N TYR A 481 17.82 1.41 -11.36
CA TYR A 481 16.49 1.54 -11.95
C TYR A 481 15.83 0.17 -12.09
N LEU A 482 16.57 -0.84 -12.57
CA LEU A 482 16.05 -2.19 -12.77
C LEU A 482 15.70 -2.90 -11.47
N ARG A 483 16.46 -2.68 -10.40
CA ARG A 483 16.10 -3.17 -9.06
C ARG A 483 14.72 -2.65 -8.65
N CYS A 484 14.54 -1.33 -8.68
CA CYS A 484 13.27 -0.70 -8.35
C CYS A 484 12.14 -1.12 -9.32
N LEU A 485 12.46 -1.30 -10.59
CA LEU A 485 11.53 -1.76 -11.60
C LEU A 485 10.97 -3.16 -11.28
N TYR A 486 11.81 -4.09 -10.81
CA TYR A 486 11.39 -5.43 -10.43
C TYR A 486 10.47 -5.43 -9.19
N PHE A 487 10.76 -4.58 -8.20
CA PHE A 487 9.87 -4.38 -7.05
C PHE A 487 8.51 -3.79 -7.45
N ARG A 488 8.45 -2.92 -8.48
CA ARG A 488 7.16 -2.46 -9.03
C ARG A 488 6.47 -3.53 -9.88
N MET A 489 7.25 -4.32 -10.63
CA MET A 489 6.75 -5.37 -11.51
C MET A 489 6.04 -6.46 -10.71
N LYS A 490 6.62 -6.96 -9.59
CA LYS A 490 5.99 -8.01 -8.78
C LYS A 490 4.59 -7.62 -8.30
N GLU A 491 4.41 -6.34 -7.94
CA GLU A 491 3.14 -5.84 -7.45
C GLU A 491 2.10 -5.78 -8.57
N GLN A 492 2.50 -5.50 -9.81
CA GLN A 492 1.59 -5.37 -10.95
C GLN A 492 1.27 -6.72 -11.61
N VAL A 493 2.26 -7.62 -11.66
CA VAL A 493 2.21 -8.85 -12.46
C VAL A 493 1.67 -10.04 -11.67
N PHE A 494 2.03 -10.20 -10.40
CA PHE A 494 1.64 -11.36 -9.59
C PHE A 494 0.35 -11.12 -8.80
N LYS A 495 -0.70 -10.66 -9.48
CA LYS A 495 -2.03 -10.46 -8.90
C LYS A 495 -2.98 -11.59 -9.31
N GLY A 496 -3.67 -12.18 -8.32
CA GLY A 496 -4.67 -13.23 -8.55
C GLY A 496 -4.11 -14.65 -8.40
N SER A 497 -4.77 -15.62 -9.04
CA SER A 497 -4.40 -17.03 -8.99
C SER A 497 -3.61 -17.47 -10.23
N ARG A 498 -2.77 -18.50 -10.06
CA ARG A 498 -2.03 -19.09 -11.17
C ARG A 498 -2.93 -19.94 -12.07
N PRO A 499 -2.70 -19.95 -13.41
CA PRO A 499 -1.76 -19.09 -14.13
C PRO A 499 -2.26 -17.64 -14.19
N TYR A 500 -1.35 -16.68 -14.02
CA TYR A 500 -1.64 -15.25 -14.04
C TYR A 500 -2.08 -14.78 -15.43
N GLU A 501 -2.86 -13.70 -15.45
CA GLU A 501 -3.17 -12.99 -16.69
C GLU A 501 -1.87 -12.48 -17.35
N SER A 502 -1.76 -12.64 -18.66
CA SER A 502 -0.54 -12.23 -19.38
C SER A 502 -0.51 -10.72 -19.67
N ALA A 503 -1.66 -10.03 -19.67
CA ALA A 503 -1.76 -8.62 -20.02
C ALA A 503 -0.89 -7.71 -19.14
N PRO A 504 -0.88 -7.82 -17.79
CA PRO A 504 -0.01 -6.99 -16.96
C PRO A 504 1.48 -7.10 -17.30
N LEU A 505 1.98 -8.32 -17.53
CA LEU A 505 3.37 -8.54 -17.92
C LEU A 505 3.65 -8.02 -19.33
N GLU A 506 2.74 -8.22 -20.28
CA GLU A 506 2.90 -7.72 -21.64
C GLU A 506 2.92 -6.18 -21.69
N ASP A 507 1.99 -5.53 -21.00
CA ASP A 507 1.90 -4.06 -20.98
C ASP A 507 3.08 -3.45 -20.23
N PHE A 508 3.55 -4.10 -19.17
CA PHE A 508 4.80 -3.76 -18.51
C PHE A 508 5.99 -3.84 -19.49
N LEU A 509 6.15 -4.95 -20.20
CA LEU A 509 7.26 -5.11 -21.16
C LEU A 509 7.17 -4.13 -22.33
N LYS A 510 5.96 -3.83 -22.83
CA LYS A 510 5.75 -2.81 -23.88
C LYS A 510 6.09 -1.42 -23.39
N LYS A 511 5.70 -1.05 -22.16
CA LYS A 511 6.04 0.24 -21.55
C LYS A 511 7.55 0.38 -21.39
N GLU A 512 8.21 -0.69 -20.95
CA GLU A 512 9.63 -0.67 -20.65
C GLU A 512 10.52 -0.75 -21.90
N PHE A 513 10.18 -1.56 -22.90
CA PHE A 513 11.01 -1.75 -24.09
C PHE A 513 10.51 -1.03 -25.33
N GLY A 514 9.30 -0.47 -25.29
CA GLY A 514 8.60 0.08 -26.45
C GLY A 514 7.83 -1.00 -27.22
N GLU A 515 6.63 -0.65 -27.67
CA GLU A 515 5.73 -1.60 -28.35
C GLU A 515 6.25 -2.04 -29.73
N ASN A 516 6.94 -1.13 -30.43
CA ASN A 516 7.42 -1.32 -31.80
C ASN A 516 8.94 -1.50 -31.92
N THR A 517 9.65 -1.52 -30.79
CA THR A 517 11.11 -1.68 -30.77
C THR A 517 11.49 -3.08 -31.22
N ARG A 518 12.35 -3.15 -32.23
CA ARG A 518 12.84 -4.39 -32.82
C ARG A 518 14.15 -4.81 -32.19
N MET A 519 14.43 -6.11 -32.19
CA MET A 519 15.67 -6.67 -31.64
C MET A 519 16.92 -6.05 -32.28
N THR A 520 16.87 -5.76 -33.59
CA THR A 520 18.00 -5.21 -34.36
C THR A 520 18.16 -3.69 -34.26
N ASP A 521 17.29 -2.98 -33.54
CA ASP A 521 17.43 -1.53 -33.30
C ASP A 521 18.66 -1.22 -32.44
N VAL A 522 19.11 -2.18 -31.62
CA VAL A 522 20.35 -2.10 -30.86
C VAL A 522 21.39 -3.06 -31.44
N LYS A 523 22.57 -2.53 -31.80
CA LYS A 523 23.65 -3.32 -32.44
C LYS A 523 24.73 -3.84 -31.49
N HIS A 524 24.89 -3.24 -30.32
CA HIS A 524 25.94 -3.59 -29.36
C HIS A 524 25.48 -3.33 -27.91
N PRO A 525 25.73 -4.25 -26.95
CA PRO A 525 26.36 -5.55 -27.14
C PRO A 525 25.46 -6.53 -27.92
N ARG A 526 26.04 -7.63 -28.38
CA ARG A 526 25.29 -8.70 -29.05
C ARG A 526 24.49 -9.46 -27.99
N VAL A 527 23.19 -9.57 -28.16
CA VAL A 527 22.29 -10.19 -27.19
C VAL A 527 21.74 -11.51 -27.71
N MET A 528 21.62 -12.49 -26.82
CA MET A 528 20.93 -13.74 -27.07
C MET A 528 19.97 -14.06 -25.92
N VAL A 529 18.71 -14.33 -26.26
CA VAL A 529 17.65 -14.63 -25.29
C VAL A 529 17.02 -15.97 -25.62
N THR A 530 17.06 -16.90 -24.67
CA THR A 530 16.63 -18.29 -24.89
C THR A 530 15.12 -18.45 -24.69
N SER A 531 14.51 -19.38 -25.43
CA SER A 531 13.12 -19.79 -25.26
C SER A 531 12.92 -21.19 -25.84
N VAL A 532 11.91 -21.92 -25.36
CA VAL A 532 11.57 -23.23 -25.91
C VAL A 532 10.47 -23.11 -26.95
N LEU A 533 10.74 -23.65 -28.13
CA LEU A 533 9.79 -23.77 -29.23
C LEU A 533 8.93 -25.01 -29.01
N ALA A 534 7.70 -24.78 -28.57
CA ALA A 534 6.78 -25.80 -28.08
C ALA A 534 5.66 -26.15 -29.08
N ASP A 535 5.69 -25.61 -30.30
CA ASP A 535 4.78 -26.00 -31.38
C ASP A 535 5.14 -27.35 -32.04
N ARG A 536 6.16 -28.03 -31.51
CA ARG A 536 6.75 -29.27 -32.04
C ARG A 536 7.15 -30.20 -30.90
N HIS A 537 7.26 -31.49 -31.22
CA HIS A 537 7.76 -32.52 -30.31
C HIS A 537 8.76 -33.41 -31.06
N PRO A 538 10.02 -33.55 -30.60
CA PRO A 538 10.61 -32.91 -29.40
C PRO A 538 10.64 -31.37 -29.49
N GLY A 539 10.54 -30.69 -28.34
CA GLY A 539 10.67 -29.24 -28.28
C GLY A 539 12.11 -28.79 -28.57
N GLU A 540 12.28 -27.65 -29.23
CA GLU A 540 13.59 -27.16 -29.67
C GLU A 540 13.97 -25.85 -28.99
N LEU A 541 15.28 -25.62 -28.77
CA LEU A 541 15.78 -24.34 -28.27
C LEU A 541 15.72 -23.28 -29.37
N HIS A 542 15.09 -22.15 -29.06
CA HIS A 542 15.11 -20.95 -29.90
C HIS A 542 15.91 -19.85 -29.22
N ILE A 543 16.73 -19.15 -30.00
CA ILE A 543 17.51 -17.98 -29.56
C ILE A 543 17.01 -16.74 -30.29
N PHE A 544 16.39 -15.83 -29.56
CA PHE A 544 16.13 -14.46 -30.02
C PHE A 544 17.43 -13.68 -29.96
N ARG A 545 17.76 -12.92 -31.01
CA ARG A 545 19.06 -12.27 -31.17
C ARG A 545 18.95 -10.93 -31.89
N ASN A 546 19.89 -10.02 -31.66
CA ASN A 546 20.00 -8.73 -32.36
C ASN A 546 21.01 -8.73 -33.53
N TYR A 547 21.59 -9.89 -33.84
CA TYR A 547 22.53 -10.10 -34.94
C TYR A 547 22.00 -11.20 -35.87
N ASP A 548 22.58 -11.29 -37.06
CA ASP A 548 22.19 -12.30 -38.05
C ASP A 548 22.51 -13.72 -37.53
N PRO A 549 21.59 -14.70 -37.71
CA PRO A 549 21.85 -16.09 -37.35
C PRO A 549 23.13 -16.61 -38.02
N PRO A 550 23.91 -17.48 -37.35
CA PRO A 550 24.99 -18.20 -37.99
C PRO A 550 24.47 -18.95 -39.24
N SER A 551 25.13 -18.75 -40.39
CA SER A 551 24.73 -19.32 -41.68
C SER A 551 25.07 -20.81 -41.86
N ALA A 552 25.71 -21.43 -40.86
CA ALA A 552 26.12 -22.83 -40.92
C ALA A 552 24.91 -23.74 -41.19
N GLN A 553 24.90 -24.38 -42.37
CA GLN A 553 23.93 -25.41 -42.73
C GLN A 553 24.02 -26.55 -41.71
N ARG A 554 23.06 -26.61 -40.79
CA ARG A 554 22.80 -27.81 -40.01
C ARG A 554 21.88 -28.70 -40.84
N GLU A 555 22.24 -29.98 -40.95
CA GLU A 555 21.22 -30.98 -41.27
C GLU A 555 20.09 -30.85 -40.24
N PRO A 556 18.82 -30.83 -40.67
CA PRO A 556 17.71 -30.71 -39.73
C PRO A 556 17.81 -31.88 -38.73
N PRO A 557 17.78 -31.60 -37.41
CA PRO A 557 18.01 -32.62 -36.38
C PRO A 557 16.94 -33.71 -36.39
N TYR A 558 15.77 -33.43 -36.98
CA TYR A 558 14.64 -34.34 -37.09
C TYR A 558 14.06 -34.32 -38.51
N ALA A 559 13.68 -35.50 -39.00
CA ALA A 559 12.81 -35.61 -40.16
C ALA A 559 11.42 -35.07 -39.79
N THR A 560 10.96 -34.04 -40.50
CA THR A 560 9.67 -33.41 -40.20
C THR A 560 8.57 -33.99 -41.09
N THR A 561 7.48 -34.47 -40.47
CA THR A 561 6.25 -34.88 -41.17
C THR A 561 5.21 -33.77 -41.23
N ALA A 562 5.40 -32.71 -40.42
CA ALA A 562 4.50 -31.57 -40.31
C ALA A 562 5.13 -30.29 -40.88
N THR A 563 4.28 -29.39 -41.39
CA THR A 563 4.72 -28.06 -41.86
C THR A 563 4.62 -27.06 -40.70
N PHE A 564 5.76 -26.63 -40.17
CA PHE A 564 5.81 -25.61 -39.13
C PHE A 564 5.86 -24.19 -39.70
N LYS A 565 5.32 -23.22 -38.95
CA LYS A 565 5.40 -21.80 -39.32
C LYS A 565 6.87 -21.35 -39.29
N PRO A 566 7.39 -20.61 -40.28
CA PRO A 566 8.79 -20.20 -40.30
C PRO A 566 9.16 -19.35 -39.08
N LEU A 567 10.44 -19.36 -38.70
CA LEU A 567 10.95 -18.48 -37.66
C LEU A 567 10.94 -17.04 -38.16
N THR A 568 10.57 -16.12 -37.28
CA THR A 568 10.59 -14.68 -37.59
C THR A 568 12.04 -14.24 -37.72
N SER A 569 12.35 -13.43 -38.74
CA SER A 569 13.69 -12.87 -38.92
C SER A 569 14.04 -11.95 -37.73
N PRO A 570 15.31 -11.82 -37.31
CA PRO A 570 15.70 -10.88 -36.25
C PRO A 570 15.25 -9.43 -36.51
N GLN A 571 15.11 -9.04 -37.79
CA GLN A 571 14.70 -7.70 -38.20
C GLN A 571 13.22 -7.40 -37.92
N ASP A 572 12.39 -8.44 -37.81
CA ASP A 572 10.95 -8.34 -37.56
C ASP A 572 10.56 -8.79 -36.14
N GLN A 573 11.52 -9.20 -35.32
CA GLN A 573 11.31 -9.60 -33.93
C GLN A 573 11.22 -8.38 -33.02
N LEU A 574 10.13 -8.30 -32.25
CA LEU A 574 9.92 -7.24 -31.24
C LEU A 574 10.59 -7.63 -29.92
N VAL A 575 11.24 -6.66 -29.27
CA VAL A 575 11.97 -6.85 -28.01
C VAL A 575 11.05 -7.37 -26.90
N TRP A 576 9.91 -6.73 -26.68
CA TRP A 576 8.97 -7.12 -25.62
C TRP A 576 8.40 -8.53 -25.84
N ARG A 577 8.24 -8.97 -27.09
CA ARG A 577 7.77 -10.34 -27.41
C ARG A 577 8.84 -11.37 -27.13
N ALA A 578 10.10 -11.09 -27.46
CA ALA A 578 11.24 -11.95 -27.11
C ALA A 578 11.36 -12.10 -25.59
N ALA A 579 11.28 -10.98 -24.86
CA ALA A 579 11.28 -10.97 -23.39
C ALA A 579 10.14 -11.83 -22.81
N ARG A 580 8.91 -11.66 -23.32
CA ARG A 580 7.74 -12.42 -22.84
C ARG A 580 7.80 -13.91 -23.21
N SER A 581 8.32 -14.23 -24.38
CA SER A 581 8.51 -15.62 -24.82
C SER A 581 9.54 -16.34 -23.96
N SER A 582 10.62 -15.65 -23.57
CA SER A 582 11.63 -16.18 -22.66
C SER A 582 11.14 -16.31 -21.22
N GLY A 583 10.37 -15.33 -20.71
CA GLY A 583 9.83 -15.35 -19.34
C GLY A 583 8.51 -16.13 -19.17
N ALA A 584 8.14 -16.97 -20.13
CA ALA A 584 6.87 -17.70 -20.17
C ALA A 584 6.84 -18.93 -19.26
N ALA A 585 7.19 -18.77 -17.98
CA ALA A 585 7.36 -19.88 -17.04
C ALA A 585 6.09 -20.76 -16.99
N PRO A 586 6.17 -22.05 -17.35
CA PRO A 586 5.03 -22.96 -17.27
C PRO A 586 4.46 -22.98 -15.84
N THR A 587 3.15 -23.15 -15.71
CA THR A 587 2.35 -23.01 -14.46
C THR A 587 2.11 -21.58 -13.96
N TYR A 588 3.00 -20.63 -14.26
CA TYR A 588 2.84 -19.21 -13.86
C TYR A 588 2.12 -18.41 -14.94
N PHE A 589 2.53 -18.57 -16.19
CA PHE A 589 1.93 -17.86 -17.33
C PHE A 589 1.51 -18.85 -18.43
N ARG A 590 0.53 -18.43 -19.23
CA ARG A 590 0.18 -19.17 -20.45
C ARG A 590 1.33 -19.07 -21.47
N PRO A 591 1.46 -20.01 -22.44
CA PRO A 591 2.45 -19.89 -23.50
C PRO A 591 2.25 -18.62 -24.33
N MET A 592 3.32 -18.01 -24.83
CA MET A 592 3.22 -16.90 -25.78
C MET A 592 3.26 -17.44 -27.20
N GLY A 593 2.08 -17.68 -27.77
CA GLY A 593 1.97 -18.34 -29.08
C GLY A 593 2.60 -19.74 -29.02
N ARG A 594 3.78 -19.89 -29.64
CA ARG A 594 4.52 -21.15 -29.74
C ARG A 594 5.70 -21.27 -28.77
N PHE A 595 5.89 -20.28 -27.90
CA PHE A 595 7.07 -20.16 -27.06
C PHE A 595 6.75 -20.42 -25.59
N LEU A 596 7.62 -21.17 -24.93
CA LEU A 596 7.69 -21.40 -23.48
C LEU A 596 9.01 -20.86 -22.92
N ASP A 597 9.09 -20.79 -21.59
CA ASP A 597 10.30 -20.34 -20.90
C ASP A 597 11.53 -21.15 -21.32
N GLY A 598 12.62 -20.44 -21.59
CA GLY A 598 13.92 -21.02 -21.91
C GLY A 598 14.47 -21.90 -20.78
N GLY A 599 14.00 -21.71 -19.55
CA GLY A 599 14.39 -22.45 -18.37
C GLY A 599 14.20 -23.97 -18.47
N LEU A 600 13.31 -24.45 -19.36
CA LEU A 600 13.12 -25.88 -19.59
C LEU A 600 14.27 -26.57 -20.34
N LEU A 601 15.06 -25.83 -21.14
CA LEU A 601 16.16 -26.38 -21.94
C LEU A 601 17.52 -25.73 -21.64
N ALA A 602 17.53 -24.43 -21.30
CA ALA A 602 18.73 -23.62 -21.21
C ALA A 602 18.61 -22.60 -20.05
N ASN A 603 18.24 -23.05 -18.83
CA ASN A 603 18.06 -22.11 -17.70
C ASN A 603 19.34 -21.35 -17.35
N ASN A 604 20.48 -22.00 -17.49
CA ASN A 604 21.80 -21.36 -17.55
C ASN A 604 22.24 -21.32 -19.03
N PRO A 605 22.24 -20.16 -19.69
CA PRO A 605 22.50 -20.08 -21.14
C PRO A 605 23.98 -20.22 -21.50
N THR A 606 24.89 -20.50 -20.56
CA THR A 606 26.34 -20.42 -20.81
C THR A 606 26.81 -21.39 -21.89
N LEU A 607 26.42 -22.66 -21.84
CA LEU A 607 26.83 -23.65 -22.84
C LEU A 607 26.24 -23.34 -24.22
N ASP A 608 24.98 -22.90 -24.25
CA ASP A 608 24.30 -22.51 -25.47
C ASP A 608 24.93 -21.26 -26.09
N ALA A 609 25.32 -20.29 -25.26
CA ALA A 609 26.01 -19.08 -25.70
C ALA A 609 27.40 -19.36 -26.26
N LEU A 610 28.18 -20.21 -25.60
CA LEU A 610 29.47 -20.67 -26.13
C LEU A 610 29.30 -21.35 -27.50
N SER A 611 28.27 -22.18 -27.63
CA SER A 611 27.94 -22.88 -28.87
C SER A 611 27.53 -21.92 -29.99
N GLU A 612 26.70 -20.93 -29.68
CA GLU A 612 26.23 -19.88 -30.62
C GLU A 612 27.39 -18.98 -31.06
N ILE A 613 28.25 -18.52 -30.14
CA ILE A 613 29.41 -17.68 -30.45
C ILE A 613 30.40 -18.43 -31.33
N HIS A 614 30.65 -19.71 -31.03
CA HIS A 614 31.49 -20.55 -31.89
C HIS A 614 30.92 -20.64 -33.31
N GLN A 615 29.62 -20.89 -33.45
CA GLN A 615 28.96 -20.99 -34.76
C GLN A 615 28.96 -19.66 -35.50
N TYR A 616 28.71 -18.55 -34.81
CA TYR A 616 28.79 -17.21 -35.36
C TYR A 616 30.20 -16.92 -35.91
N ASN A 617 31.23 -17.20 -35.12
CA ASN A 617 32.62 -17.03 -35.53
C ASN A 617 32.99 -17.95 -36.70
N LYS A 618 32.48 -19.18 -36.75
CA LYS A 618 32.68 -20.11 -37.85
C LYS A 618 32.04 -19.59 -39.15
N SER A 619 30.79 -19.16 -39.07
CA SER A 619 30.02 -18.56 -40.17
C SER A 619 30.71 -17.31 -40.72
N LEU A 620 31.25 -16.43 -39.86
CA LEU A 620 32.05 -15.29 -40.30
C LEU A 620 33.30 -15.69 -41.10
N LYS A 621 33.98 -16.78 -40.72
CA LYS A 621 35.13 -17.30 -41.49
C LYS A 621 34.71 -17.83 -42.85
N GLU A 622 33.61 -18.58 -42.91
CA GLU A 622 33.06 -19.15 -44.14
C GLU A 622 32.58 -18.05 -45.12
N GLU A 623 32.03 -16.95 -44.61
CA GLU A 623 31.63 -15.77 -45.39
C GLU A 623 32.81 -14.88 -45.84
N GLY A 624 34.06 -15.28 -45.56
CA GLY A 624 35.24 -14.50 -45.91
C GLY A 624 35.45 -13.25 -45.05
N ARG A 625 34.78 -13.15 -43.89
CA ARG A 625 34.83 -12.04 -42.92
C ARG A 625 35.66 -12.40 -41.68
N GLY A 626 36.72 -13.18 -41.87
CA GLY A 626 37.54 -13.74 -40.80
C GLY A 626 38.22 -12.67 -39.92
N GLU A 627 38.44 -11.47 -40.45
CA GLU A 627 39.00 -10.32 -39.73
C GLU A 627 38.11 -9.81 -38.59
N LYS A 628 36.81 -10.13 -38.62
CA LYS A 628 35.84 -9.75 -37.57
C LYS A 628 35.75 -10.77 -36.45
N VAL A 629 36.41 -11.92 -36.59
CA VAL A 629 36.39 -12.99 -35.58
C VAL A 629 37.25 -12.58 -34.40
N LYS A 630 36.67 -12.66 -33.20
CA LYS A 630 37.38 -12.45 -31.95
C LYS A 630 37.32 -13.71 -31.10
N LYS A 631 38.44 -14.04 -30.44
CA LYS A 631 38.49 -15.11 -29.44
C LYS A 631 37.77 -14.63 -28.19
N LEU A 632 37.01 -15.53 -27.55
CA LEU A 632 36.41 -15.25 -26.25
C LEU A 632 37.52 -15.29 -25.18
N GLY A 633 37.65 -14.22 -24.39
CA GLY A 633 38.67 -14.11 -23.35
C GLY A 633 38.13 -14.45 -21.97
N ILE A 634 36.89 -14.05 -21.69
CA ILE A 634 36.25 -14.20 -20.38
C ILE A 634 34.76 -14.50 -20.53
N VAL A 635 34.25 -15.33 -19.62
CA VAL A 635 32.85 -15.68 -19.46
C VAL A 635 32.46 -15.46 -18.00
N VAL A 636 31.48 -14.60 -17.78
CA VAL A 636 30.89 -14.34 -16.47
C VAL A 636 29.48 -14.89 -16.45
N SER A 637 29.23 -15.91 -15.62
CA SER A 637 27.92 -16.52 -15.43
C SER A 637 27.36 -16.13 -14.06
N LEU A 638 26.20 -15.49 -14.06
CA LEU A 638 25.51 -15.01 -12.86
C LEU A 638 24.26 -15.84 -12.60
N GLY A 639 24.16 -16.41 -11.40
CA GLY A 639 23.04 -17.22 -10.94
C GLY A 639 22.06 -16.47 -10.04
N THR A 640 20.79 -16.90 -10.06
CA THR A 640 19.70 -16.32 -9.24
C THR A 640 19.65 -16.84 -7.80
N GLY A 641 20.80 -17.31 -7.28
CA GLY A 641 20.96 -17.85 -5.93
C GLY A 641 20.75 -19.36 -5.83
N LYS A 642 21.59 -20.00 -5.02
CA LYS A 642 21.57 -21.44 -4.74
C LYS A 642 20.63 -21.73 -3.58
N LEU A 643 19.76 -22.72 -3.77
CA LEU A 643 18.86 -23.18 -2.72
C LEU A 643 19.62 -23.99 -1.65
N PRO A 644 19.17 -23.97 -0.38
CA PRO A 644 19.70 -24.88 0.63
C PRO A 644 19.34 -26.32 0.28
N GLN A 645 20.24 -27.26 0.56
CA GLN A 645 19.96 -28.69 0.37
C GLN A 645 19.01 -29.18 1.48
N VAL A 646 17.86 -29.72 1.09
CA VAL A 646 16.84 -30.25 2.00
C VAL A 646 16.68 -31.75 1.80
N MET A 647 16.44 -32.49 2.89
CA MET A 647 16.18 -33.92 2.84
C MET A 647 14.82 -34.22 2.19
N VAL A 648 14.80 -35.12 1.20
CA VAL A 648 13.56 -35.65 0.62
C VAL A 648 13.13 -36.89 1.41
N SER A 649 11.92 -36.86 1.97
CA SER A 649 11.44 -37.87 2.92
C SER A 649 10.91 -39.17 2.27
N SER A 650 10.48 -39.12 1.01
CA SER A 650 10.08 -40.29 0.22
C SER A 650 10.03 -39.96 -1.27
N VAL A 651 10.61 -40.84 -2.10
CA VAL A 651 10.54 -40.78 -3.59
C VAL A 651 9.73 -41.98 -4.12
N ASP A 652 9.05 -42.70 -3.22
CA ASP A 652 8.50 -44.01 -3.53
C ASP A 652 7.11 -43.90 -4.17
N VAL A 653 7.00 -44.34 -5.42
CA VAL A 653 5.77 -44.27 -6.23
C VAL A 653 5.37 -45.68 -6.66
N PHE A 654 4.78 -46.46 -5.74
CA PHE A 654 4.16 -47.75 -6.06
C PHE A 654 2.65 -47.60 -6.36
N ARG A 655 2.12 -48.57 -7.12
CA ARG A 655 0.68 -48.71 -7.40
C ARG A 655 -0.04 -49.10 -6.09
N PRO A 656 -0.90 -48.24 -5.53
CA PRO A 656 -1.38 -48.40 -4.17
C PRO A 656 -2.40 -49.53 -4.03
N SER A 657 -2.28 -50.31 -2.96
CA SER A 657 -3.16 -51.44 -2.63
C SER A 657 -4.28 -51.05 -1.67
N ASN A 658 -4.14 -49.93 -0.95
CA ASN A 658 -5.10 -49.44 0.04
C ASN A 658 -5.16 -47.88 0.07
N PRO A 659 -6.18 -47.28 0.72
CA PRO A 659 -6.38 -45.82 0.74
C PRO A 659 -5.26 -45.02 1.43
N LEU A 660 -4.52 -45.61 2.39
CA LEU A 660 -3.41 -44.94 3.08
C LEU A 660 -2.14 -44.91 2.21
N GLU A 661 -1.89 -45.99 1.47
CA GLU A 661 -0.83 -46.09 0.46
C GLU A 661 -1.13 -45.19 -0.74
N LEU A 662 -2.41 -44.99 -1.08
CA LEU A 662 -2.83 -44.04 -2.11
C LEU A 662 -2.38 -42.62 -1.74
N ALA A 663 -2.59 -42.19 -0.50
CA ALA A 663 -2.13 -40.88 -0.02
C ALA A 663 -0.60 -40.74 -0.06
N LYS A 664 0.14 -41.77 0.35
CA LYS A 664 1.62 -41.78 0.27
C LYS A 664 2.13 -41.76 -1.17
N SER A 665 1.51 -42.52 -2.07
CA SER A 665 1.83 -42.57 -3.50
C SER A 665 1.55 -41.23 -4.19
N PHE A 666 0.47 -40.53 -3.80
CA PHE A 666 0.20 -39.16 -4.28
C PHE A 666 1.26 -38.15 -3.81
N VAL A 667 1.70 -38.23 -2.54
CA VAL A 667 2.79 -37.38 -2.04
C VAL A 667 4.11 -37.70 -2.76
N GLY A 668 4.46 -38.99 -2.89
CA GLY A 668 5.66 -39.41 -3.62
C GLY A 668 5.66 -39.00 -5.10
N ALA A 669 4.53 -39.11 -5.79
CA ALA A 669 4.39 -38.68 -7.18
C ALA A 669 4.52 -37.16 -7.34
N LYS A 670 4.03 -36.38 -6.37
CA LYS A 670 4.19 -34.92 -6.35
C LYS A 670 5.65 -34.52 -6.13
N GLU A 671 6.34 -35.12 -5.16
CA GLU A 671 7.75 -34.86 -4.90
C GLU A 671 8.64 -35.28 -6.09
N LEU A 672 8.36 -36.43 -6.72
CA LEU A 672 9.05 -36.86 -7.94
C LEU A 672 8.81 -35.88 -9.10
N GLY A 673 7.57 -35.41 -9.26
CA GLY A 673 7.23 -34.39 -10.26
C GLY A 673 7.97 -33.07 -10.03
N LYS A 674 8.06 -32.60 -8.78
CA LYS A 674 8.86 -31.42 -8.41
C LYS A 674 10.33 -31.65 -8.76
N MET A 675 10.90 -32.78 -8.36
CA MET A 675 12.29 -33.14 -8.64
C MET A 675 12.61 -33.17 -10.14
N LEU A 676 11.70 -33.68 -10.99
CA LEU A 676 11.88 -33.65 -12.45
C LEU A 676 11.95 -32.23 -12.99
N VAL A 677 11.07 -31.33 -12.52
CA VAL A 677 11.10 -29.92 -12.92
C VAL A 677 12.39 -29.26 -12.42
N ASP A 678 12.80 -29.52 -11.18
CA ASP A 678 14.04 -29.01 -10.61
C ASP A 678 15.26 -29.47 -11.41
N CYS A 679 15.33 -30.75 -11.80
CA CYS A 679 16.40 -31.26 -12.66
C CYS A 679 16.40 -30.65 -14.06
N CYS A 680 15.23 -30.41 -14.66
CA CYS A 680 15.11 -29.78 -15.97
C CYS A 680 15.47 -28.29 -15.95
N THR A 681 15.28 -27.63 -14.81
CA THR A 681 15.46 -26.19 -14.66
C THR A 681 16.65 -25.81 -13.77
N ASP A 682 17.49 -26.77 -13.37
CA ASP A 682 18.68 -26.48 -12.58
C ASP A 682 19.65 -25.60 -13.40
N SER A 683 19.92 -24.41 -12.87
CA SER A 683 20.86 -23.45 -13.44
C SER A 683 22.26 -23.56 -12.84
N ASP A 684 22.39 -24.27 -11.72
CA ASP A 684 23.67 -24.58 -11.08
C ASP A 684 24.07 -26.04 -11.38
N GLY A 685 24.95 -26.63 -10.57
CA GLY A 685 25.35 -28.03 -10.73
C GLY A 685 26.08 -28.34 -12.04
N CYS A 686 25.61 -29.35 -12.76
CA CYS A 686 26.28 -29.89 -13.95
C CYS A 686 26.53 -28.85 -15.04
N ALA A 687 25.62 -27.89 -15.24
CA ALA A 687 25.76 -26.86 -16.27
C ALA A 687 27.00 -25.99 -16.03
N VAL A 688 27.26 -25.65 -14.76
CA VAL A 688 28.42 -24.86 -14.33
C VAL A 688 29.71 -25.63 -14.53
N ASP A 689 29.76 -26.91 -14.11
CA ASP A 689 30.98 -27.71 -14.22
C ASP A 689 31.37 -27.98 -15.68
N ARG A 690 30.37 -28.26 -16.53
CA ARG A 690 30.57 -28.39 -17.98
C ARG A 690 31.08 -27.07 -18.56
N SER A 691 30.44 -25.95 -18.22
CA SER A 691 30.85 -24.63 -18.73
C SER A 691 32.29 -24.30 -18.36
N ARG A 692 32.68 -24.56 -17.10
CA ARG A 692 34.04 -24.36 -16.61
C ARG A 692 35.04 -25.21 -17.39
N ALA A 693 34.82 -26.52 -17.49
CA ALA A 693 35.72 -27.42 -18.20
C ALA A 693 35.88 -27.04 -19.69
N TRP A 694 34.78 -26.68 -20.35
CA TRP A 694 34.83 -26.24 -21.75
C TRP A 694 35.55 -24.90 -21.91
N CYS A 695 35.41 -23.97 -20.97
CA CYS A 695 36.17 -22.70 -20.99
C CYS A 695 37.67 -22.94 -20.78
N GLU A 696 38.04 -23.82 -19.85
CA GLU A 696 39.43 -24.23 -19.64
C GLU A 696 40.04 -24.85 -20.92
N MET A 697 39.28 -25.67 -21.64
CA MET A 697 39.72 -26.27 -22.91
C MET A 697 40.02 -25.25 -24.02
N ILE A 698 39.42 -24.05 -23.99
CA ILE A 698 39.59 -23.02 -25.03
C ILE A 698 40.44 -21.82 -24.56
N ASP A 699 41.10 -21.96 -23.40
CA ASP A 699 41.82 -20.89 -22.70
C ASP A 699 40.97 -19.63 -22.50
N THR A 700 39.74 -19.80 -22.02
CA THR A 700 38.83 -18.72 -21.63
C THR A 700 38.64 -18.73 -20.13
N VAL A 701 38.72 -17.57 -19.49
CA VAL A 701 38.49 -17.46 -18.04
C VAL A 701 37.00 -17.59 -17.75
N TYR A 702 36.63 -18.46 -16.80
CA TYR A 702 35.24 -18.67 -16.40
C TYR A 702 35.00 -18.26 -14.94
N HIS A 703 34.12 -17.28 -14.74
CA HIS A 703 33.66 -16.84 -13.43
C HIS A 703 32.20 -17.21 -13.22
N ARG A 704 31.90 -17.94 -12.13
CA ARG A 704 30.53 -18.23 -11.69
C ARG A 704 30.26 -17.52 -10.36
N LEU A 705 29.29 -16.60 -10.36
CA LEU A 705 28.81 -15.95 -9.14
C LEU A 705 27.35 -16.34 -8.91
N SER A 706 27.07 -16.92 -7.75
CA SER A 706 25.71 -17.31 -7.34
C SER A 706 25.72 -17.48 -5.81
N PRO A 707 25.04 -16.60 -5.04
CA PRO A 707 25.06 -16.61 -3.59
C PRO A 707 24.31 -17.84 -3.04
N GLN A 708 24.71 -18.32 -1.86
CA GLN A 708 23.94 -19.32 -1.15
C GLN A 708 22.79 -18.64 -0.40
N LEU A 709 21.55 -19.04 -0.69
CA LEU A 709 20.37 -18.52 -0.01
C LEU A 709 20.08 -19.34 1.24
N SER A 710 19.57 -18.69 2.30
CA SER A 710 19.19 -19.36 3.55
C SER A 710 17.87 -20.13 3.44
N GLN A 711 16.99 -19.73 2.52
CA GLN A 711 15.66 -20.31 2.34
C GLN A 711 15.25 -20.40 0.86
N GLU A 712 14.22 -21.20 0.58
CA GLU A 712 13.62 -21.29 -0.76
C GLU A 712 12.78 -20.02 -1.04
N VAL A 713 13.25 -19.20 -1.98
CA VAL A 713 12.50 -18.05 -2.49
C VAL A 713 11.76 -18.46 -3.77
N MET A 714 10.44 -18.30 -3.76
CA MET A 714 9.58 -18.66 -4.89
C MET A 714 9.78 -17.73 -6.09
N LEU A 715 9.47 -18.22 -7.30
CA LEU A 715 9.67 -17.46 -8.55
C LEU A 715 8.78 -16.21 -8.65
N ASP A 716 7.65 -16.18 -7.93
CA ASP A 716 6.67 -15.10 -7.85
C ASP A 716 6.55 -14.51 -6.44
N GLU A 717 7.62 -14.58 -5.64
CA GLU A 717 7.64 -13.97 -4.31
C GLU A 717 7.30 -12.47 -4.38
N VAL A 718 6.39 -12.03 -3.51
CA VAL A 718 5.88 -10.65 -3.46
C VAL A 718 6.25 -9.92 -2.17
N SER A 719 6.68 -10.65 -1.13
CA SER A 719 7.04 -10.10 0.17
C SER A 719 8.34 -9.30 0.10
N ASP A 720 8.25 -8.00 0.38
CA ASP A 720 9.40 -7.11 0.41
C ASP A 720 10.45 -7.54 1.43
N ALA A 721 10.03 -8.02 2.60
CA ALA A 721 10.94 -8.51 3.63
C ALA A 721 11.78 -9.70 3.13
N VAL A 722 11.15 -10.68 2.49
CA VAL A 722 11.85 -11.88 1.96
C VAL A 722 12.82 -11.49 0.85
N LEU A 723 12.39 -10.61 -0.07
CA LEU A 723 13.23 -10.15 -1.17
C LEU A 723 14.41 -9.29 -0.67
N VAL A 724 14.19 -8.45 0.34
CA VAL A 724 15.26 -7.67 0.99
C VAL A 724 16.24 -8.58 1.70
N ASP A 725 15.78 -9.62 2.40
CA ASP A 725 16.67 -10.59 3.04
C ASP A 725 17.52 -11.36 2.02
N MET A 726 16.91 -11.80 0.91
CA MET A 726 17.64 -12.41 -0.21
C MET A 726 18.70 -11.46 -0.80
N LEU A 727 18.37 -10.18 -0.97
CA LEU A 727 19.32 -9.18 -1.45
C LEU A 727 20.41 -8.86 -0.43
N TRP A 728 20.08 -8.89 0.86
CA TRP A 728 21.03 -8.75 1.96
C TRP A 728 22.03 -9.92 1.97
N GLU A 729 21.57 -11.15 1.84
CA GLU A 729 22.44 -12.34 1.70
C GLU A 729 23.36 -12.23 0.48
N THR A 730 22.83 -11.73 -0.63
CA THR A 730 23.61 -11.45 -1.84
C THR A 730 24.69 -10.40 -1.56
N GLN A 731 24.37 -9.35 -0.80
CA GLN A 731 25.33 -8.31 -0.40
C GLN A 731 26.43 -8.89 0.50
N MET A 732 26.09 -9.78 1.43
CA MET A 732 27.07 -10.46 2.29
C MET A 732 27.98 -11.39 1.48
N TYR A 733 27.43 -12.14 0.53
CA TYR A 733 28.21 -12.96 -0.39
C TYR A 733 29.19 -12.11 -1.22
N LEU A 734 28.74 -10.96 -1.73
CA LEU A 734 29.60 -10.04 -2.49
C LEU A 734 30.70 -9.45 -1.62
N TYR A 735 30.41 -9.16 -0.35
CA TYR A 735 31.40 -8.72 0.61
C TYR A 735 32.49 -9.79 0.85
N GLU A 736 32.09 -11.06 1.04
CA GLU A 736 33.03 -12.19 1.16
C GLU A 736 33.83 -12.44 -0.13
N LYS A 737 33.28 -12.10 -1.30
CA LYS A 737 33.88 -12.28 -2.62
C LYS A 737 34.49 -11.01 -3.21
N ARG A 738 34.71 -9.96 -2.40
CA ARG A 738 35.20 -8.66 -2.88
C ARG A 738 36.50 -8.76 -3.70
N ASP A 739 37.45 -9.61 -3.29
CA ASP A 739 38.73 -9.75 -3.98
C ASP A 739 38.55 -10.39 -5.37
N VAL A 740 37.61 -11.34 -5.48
CA VAL A 740 37.24 -11.96 -6.76
C VAL A 740 36.56 -10.93 -7.66
N LEU A 741 35.66 -10.10 -7.10
CA LEU A 741 34.96 -9.06 -7.84
C LEU A 741 35.92 -7.98 -8.37
N GLN A 742 36.90 -7.58 -7.56
CA GLN A 742 37.96 -6.64 -7.96
C GLN A 742 38.87 -7.21 -9.06
N SER A 743 39.27 -8.49 -8.95
CA SER A 743 40.02 -9.15 -10.02
C SER A 743 39.22 -9.21 -11.31
N LEU A 744 37.94 -9.60 -11.21
CA LEU A 744 37.04 -9.68 -12.36
C LEU A 744 36.86 -8.30 -13.03
N ALA A 745 36.62 -7.26 -12.25
CA ALA A 745 36.49 -5.90 -12.78
C ALA A 745 37.76 -5.48 -13.54
N LYS A 746 38.94 -5.80 -13.01
CA LYS A 746 40.22 -5.52 -13.65
C LYS A 746 40.43 -6.33 -14.94
N GLU A 747 39.98 -7.59 -14.99
CA GLU A 747 40.04 -8.44 -16.19
C GLU A 747 39.11 -7.96 -17.32
N LEU A 748 38.03 -7.23 -16.97
CA LEU A 748 37.05 -6.72 -17.93
C LEU A 748 37.44 -5.36 -18.56
N LEU A 749 38.37 -4.63 -17.95
CA LEU A 749 38.87 -3.31 -18.39
C LEU A 749 40.12 -3.45 -19.26
#